data_AF-A0A5M9WU40-F1
#
_entry.id   AF-A0A5M9WU40-F1
#
_cell.length_a   1.000
_cell.length_b   1.000
_cell.length_c   1.000
_cell.angle_alpha   90.00
_cell.angle_beta   90.00
_cell.angle_gamma   90.00
#
_symmetry.space_group_name_H-M   'P 1'
#
loop_
_entity.id
_entity.type
_entity.pdbx_description
1 polymer ?
#
loop_
_entity_poly.entity_id
_entity_poly.type
_entity_poly.pdbx_seq_one_letter_code
_entity_poly.pdbx_strand_id
1 'polypeptide(L)'
;MPRSTKGAFTLPGESGYEALTLELAERWGADIIRDSDGTKLSGEIIQAGYGIYSTICIIRDHNEWASRNQDKLQQCFLITHPKVAVQDYISIYLMEDFFAEQFKVNDSKEALKYWQVYDRTTGQEVPRTQWNYERESGNVVITGITAWHKYTVSFMVYRIWEEISMYNHTTNNWDKEHLMQIDPMYTDTQTYLLDWMEKWCLAHPETTVVRFTSLFYNFAWIWGSDERNRHLFSDWGSYDFTVSSRGLDLFAEKYGYALTAEDFVNGGKYQASHMPAGQRKLDWMAFINDFVIDFGRKLIDIVHRHGKLAYVFYDDSWVGMEPYNDRFEEFGFDGMIKCVFSGYESRMCSGVKAETHEIRLHPYLFPVGLGGLPTFKEGGNPTLDAKNYWINIRRALLREKIDRIGLGGYLHLVEPYPDFVEYIEKVADEFREIKALHQAGKPAQLQTRVAVLHSWGRLRSWTLSGHFHETYMHDLIHVNEALAGLPVDVRFIDFEDIRQGVLYEVDVVINAGRAGSAWSGGEHWHDTTCVDQLTRWVHDGGTFIGINQPSAVEGYDTFFRMAHVLGVDEDTGARVVHGKWAYDVQDRHELMPEGATVKGKPQRYLTDGTAEVVLETEGNIALSVHAFGKGKGIYLSSFEFNWANARLLLNVIRFAGNEQHNAKYITDNVYTECAYYPESGKLVVINNSDQAQTTTIDTEHGMQRLDIAPFDTIITRIGAQASV
;
A
#
# COMPACT_ATOMS: atom_id res chain seq x y z
N MET A 1 1.89 39.93 11.86
CA MET A 1 1.81 38.50 11.53
C MET A 1 2.85 37.78 12.37
N PRO A 2 2.54 36.65 13.02
CA PRO A 2 3.58 35.80 13.60
C PRO A 2 4.58 35.45 12.49
N ARG A 3 5.88 35.36 12.79
CA ARG A 3 6.87 34.90 11.81
C ARG A 3 6.43 33.53 11.30
N SER A 4 6.20 33.39 9.99
CA SER A 4 6.05 32.09 9.33
C SER A 4 7.23 31.21 9.77
N THR A 5 6.91 30.07 10.36
CA THR A 5 7.91 29.04 10.68
C THR A 5 8.37 28.43 9.37
N LYS A 6 9.68 28.33 9.13
CA LYS A 6 10.24 27.73 7.91
C LYS A 6 10.76 26.32 8.15
N GLY A 7 10.95 25.59 7.05
CA GLY A 7 11.49 24.24 6.99
C GLY A 7 10.44 23.14 6.97
N ALA A 8 10.91 21.89 6.97
CA ALA A 8 10.09 20.69 6.88
C ALA A 8 9.23 20.61 5.60
N PHE A 9 9.65 21.30 4.54
CA PHE A 9 8.96 21.34 3.26
C PHE A 9 9.94 21.16 2.09
N THR A 10 9.66 20.19 1.23
CA THR A 10 10.44 19.91 0.02
C THR A 10 9.70 20.44 -1.21
N LEU A 11 10.32 21.39 -1.93
CA LEU A 11 9.77 22.03 -3.12
C LEU A 11 10.36 21.43 -4.41
N PRO A 12 9.57 21.15 -5.47
CA PRO A 12 10.14 20.86 -6.79
C PRO A 12 10.67 22.15 -7.43
N GLY A 13 11.91 22.14 -7.90
CA GLY A 13 12.57 23.23 -8.60
C GLY A 13 12.72 22.94 -10.10
N GLU A 14 12.50 23.97 -10.92
CA GLU A 14 12.44 23.84 -12.37
C GLU A 14 13.39 24.83 -13.06
N SER A 15 14.24 24.33 -13.97
CA SER A 15 15.13 25.19 -14.75
C SER A 15 14.35 26.07 -15.72
N GLY A 16 14.71 27.35 -15.79
CA GLY A 16 13.98 28.38 -16.54
C GLY A 16 12.85 29.06 -15.73
N TYR A 17 12.58 28.59 -14.51
CA TYR A 17 11.62 29.16 -13.57
C TYR A 17 12.27 29.44 -12.20
N GLU A 18 13.50 29.93 -12.21
CA GLU A 18 14.30 30.18 -11.01
C GLU A 18 13.62 31.18 -10.07
N ALA A 19 13.13 32.30 -10.61
CA ALA A 19 12.46 33.34 -9.83
C ALA A 19 11.19 32.80 -9.13
N LEU A 20 10.37 32.04 -9.86
CA LEU A 20 9.17 31.39 -9.31
C LEU A 20 9.55 30.38 -8.22
N THR A 21 10.59 29.57 -8.48
CA THR A 21 11.08 28.57 -7.51
C THR A 21 11.49 29.24 -6.20
N LEU A 22 12.27 30.32 -6.26
CA LEU A 22 12.75 31.02 -5.07
C LEU A 22 11.63 31.79 -4.36
N GLU A 23 10.67 32.36 -5.09
CA GLU A 23 9.48 32.99 -4.51
C GLU A 23 8.66 31.96 -3.71
N LEU A 24 8.33 30.83 -4.33
CA LEU A 24 7.52 29.79 -3.69
C LEU A 24 8.26 29.08 -2.56
N ALA A 25 9.58 28.92 -2.66
CA ALA A 25 10.39 28.42 -1.57
C ALA A 25 10.29 29.32 -0.33
N GLU A 26 10.34 30.64 -0.50
CA GLU A 26 10.17 31.59 0.61
C GLU A 26 8.74 31.56 1.16
N ARG A 27 7.72 31.58 0.29
CA ARG A 27 6.31 31.61 0.68
C ARG A 27 5.87 30.34 1.40
N TRP A 28 6.16 29.18 0.83
CA TRP A 28 5.82 27.90 1.44
C TRP A 28 6.79 27.50 2.54
N GLY A 29 7.86 28.28 2.78
CA GLY A 29 8.87 28.03 3.80
C GLY A 29 9.69 26.76 3.56
N ALA A 30 10.00 26.46 2.29
CA ALA A 30 10.84 25.33 1.93
C ALA A 30 12.26 25.47 2.51
N ASP A 31 12.83 24.35 2.92
CA ASP A 31 14.25 24.22 3.29
C ASP A 31 15.00 23.31 2.32
N ILE A 32 14.28 22.61 1.45
CA ILE A 32 14.83 21.66 0.49
C ILE A 32 14.20 21.90 -0.89
N ILE A 33 15.03 21.89 -1.92
CA ILE A 33 14.62 21.91 -3.32
C ILE A 33 15.06 20.60 -3.99
N ARG A 34 14.13 20.00 -4.74
CA ARG A 34 14.32 18.77 -5.51
C ARG A 34 14.16 19.06 -6.99
N ASP A 35 14.96 18.46 -7.85
CA ASP A 35 14.85 18.58 -9.30
C ASP A 35 13.47 18.12 -9.83
N SER A 36 12.80 18.93 -10.67
CA SER A 36 11.61 18.48 -11.40
C SER A 36 11.96 17.34 -12.37
N ASP A 37 10.99 16.48 -12.67
CA ASP A 37 11.22 15.25 -13.44
C ASP A 37 11.87 15.54 -14.80
N GLY A 38 12.99 14.89 -15.07
CA GLY A 38 13.72 15.03 -16.34
C GLY A 38 14.47 16.36 -16.52
N THR A 39 14.61 17.17 -15.46
CA THR A 39 15.32 18.46 -15.47
C THR A 39 16.58 18.41 -14.59
N LYS A 40 17.40 19.47 -14.64
CA LYS A 40 18.51 19.70 -13.70
C LYS A 40 18.33 21.07 -13.09
N LEU A 41 18.62 21.20 -11.79
CA LEU A 41 18.56 22.50 -11.13
C LEU A 41 19.61 23.45 -11.73
N SER A 42 19.25 24.72 -11.86
CA SER A 42 20.17 25.76 -12.30
C SER A 42 21.20 26.10 -11.21
N GLY A 43 22.33 26.67 -11.61
CA GLY A 43 23.35 27.13 -10.65
C GLY A 43 22.81 28.18 -9.67
N GLU A 44 21.83 28.98 -10.08
CA GLU A 44 21.16 29.97 -9.21
C GLU A 44 20.41 29.29 -8.07
N ILE A 45 19.59 28.27 -8.36
CA ILE A 45 18.84 27.51 -7.34
C ILE A 45 19.80 26.79 -6.40
N ILE A 46 20.84 26.15 -6.94
CA ILE A 46 21.85 25.42 -6.15
C ILE A 46 22.58 26.34 -5.17
N GLN A 47 22.85 27.58 -5.58
CA GLN A 47 23.59 28.56 -4.77
C GLN A 47 22.68 29.39 -3.84
N ALA A 48 21.36 29.20 -3.89
CA ALA A 48 20.39 29.96 -3.09
C ALA A 48 20.34 29.55 -1.61
N GLY A 49 21.08 28.52 -1.20
CA GLY A 49 21.25 28.14 0.21
C GLY A 49 20.23 27.14 0.76
N TYR A 50 19.44 26.51 -0.11
CA TYR A 50 18.54 25.41 0.24
C TYR A 50 19.27 24.05 0.24
N GLY A 51 18.76 23.08 1.00
CA GLY A 51 19.17 21.69 0.84
C GLY A 51 18.78 21.18 -0.55
N ILE A 52 19.61 20.32 -1.14
CA ILE A 52 19.40 19.80 -2.50
C ILE A 52 19.12 18.31 -2.42
N TYR A 53 17.90 17.93 -2.82
CA TYR A 53 17.55 16.55 -3.12
C TYR A 53 17.90 16.25 -4.56
N SER A 54 18.61 15.16 -4.79
CA SER A 54 18.88 14.66 -6.13
C SER A 54 18.31 13.27 -6.28
N THR A 55 17.42 13.13 -7.26
CA THR A 55 16.72 11.87 -7.52
C THR A 55 17.59 10.92 -8.33
N ILE A 56 17.74 9.68 -7.88
CA ILE A 56 18.41 8.62 -8.66
C ILE A 56 17.52 7.37 -8.78
N CYS A 57 17.46 6.80 -9.97
CA CYS A 57 16.94 5.46 -10.20
C CYS A 57 18.12 4.57 -10.59
N ILE A 58 18.67 3.83 -9.62
CA ILE A 58 20.00 3.21 -9.75
C ILE A 58 20.08 2.12 -10.83
N ILE A 59 18.95 1.59 -11.29
CA ILE A 59 18.88 0.56 -12.33
C ILE A 59 18.56 1.09 -13.73
N ARG A 60 18.35 2.40 -13.89
CA ARG A 60 17.93 3.06 -15.15
C ARG A 60 18.93 4.16 -15.54
N ASP A 61 18.82 4.68 -16.77
CA ASP A 61 19.71 5.71 -17.35
C ASP A 61 21.13 5.20 -17.65
N HIS A 62 21.24 3.88 -17.89
CA HIS A 62 22.49 3.17 -18.20
C HIS A 62 22.46 2.52 -19.60
N ASN A 63 21.68 3.05 -20.56
CA ASN A 63 21.44 2.43 -21.87
C ASN A 63 22.72 2.09 -22.65
N GLU A 64 23.78 2.92 -22.56
CA GLU A 64 25.06 2.60 -23.21
C GLU A 64 25.66 1.29 -22.67
N TRP A 65 25.64 1.09 -21.36
CA TRP A 65 26.13 -0.14 -20.73
C TRP A 65 25.17 -1.31 -21.00
N ALA A 66 23.87 -1.07 -20.86
CA ALA A 66 22.80 -2.07 -21.06
C ALA A 66 22.80 -2.64 -22.49
N SER A 67 22.99 -1.80 -23.50
CA SER A 67 23.05 -2.22 -24.91
C SER A 67 24.19 -3.22 -25.20
N ARG A 68 25.27 -3.15 -24.42
CA ARG A 68 26.44 -4.06 -24.50
C ARG A 68 26.31 -5.28 -23.58
N ASN A 69 25.29 -5.33 -22.72
CA ASN A 69 25.08 -6.33 -21.68
C ASN A 69 23.61 -6.78 -21.62
N GLN A 70 23.00 -7.07 -22.77
CA GLN A 70 21.57 -7.43 -22.83
C GLN A 70 21.21 -8.68 -22.02
N ASP A 71 22.18 -9.58 -21.79
CA ASP A 71 22.06 -10.78 -20.94
C ASP A 71 21.91 -10.47 -19.45
N LYS A 72 22.15 -9.21 -19.05
CA LYS A 72 22.10 -8.71 -17.66
C LYS A 72 20.98 -7.71 -17.44
N LEU A 73 20.00 -7.66 -18.35
CA LEU A 73 18.75 -6.96 -18.09
C LEU A 73 17.91 -7.74 -17.10
N GLN A 74 17.04 -7.02 -16.39
CA GLN A 74 16.07 -7.67 -15.51
C GLN A 74 15.11 -8.54 -16.32
N GLN A 75 14.67 -9.62 -15.70
CA GLN A 75 13.86 -10.65 -16.34
C GLN A 75 12.57 -10.88 -15.54
N CYS A 76 11.66 -11.62 -16.15
CA CYS A 76 10.49 -12.18 -15.45
C CYS A 76 10.00 -13.42 -16.20
N PHE A 77 9.08 -14.16 -15.58
CA PHE A 77 8.28 -15.15 -16.28
C PHE A 77 7.00 -14.52 -16.83
N LEU A 78 6.64 -14.90 -18.06
CA LEU A 78 5.33 -14.68 -18.65
C LEU A 78 4.68 -16.03 -18.93
N ILE A 79 3.35 -16.02 -19.08
CA ILE A 79 2.56 -17.19 -19.45
C ILE A 79 1.56 -16.85 -20.56
N THR A 80 1.58 -17.61 -21.65
CA THR A 80 0.64 -17.42 -22.76
C THR A 80 -0.81 -17.62 -22.31
N HIS A 81 -1.78 -17.00 -23.00
CA HIS A 81 -3.16 -17.40 -22.79
C HIS A 81 -3.38 -18.90 -23.09
N PRO A 82 -4.26 -19.60 -22.35
CA PRO A 82 -4.51 -21.01 -22.59
C PRO A 82 -5.10 -21.25 -23.98
N LYS A 83 -4.44 -22.07 -24.79
CA LYS A 83 -4.91 -22.44 -26.12
C LYS A 83 -5.45 -23.86 -26.15
N VAL A 84 -6.62 -24.04 -26.77
CA VAL A 84 -7.25 -25.36 -26.93
C VAL A 84 -6.61 -26.09 -28.10
N ALA A 85 -6.03 -27.26 -27.85
CA ALA A 85 -5.58 -28.14 -28.94
C ALA A 85 -6.81 -28.78 -29.60
N VAL A 86 -6.92 -28.77 -30.93
CA VAL A 86 -8.03 -29.44 -31.65
C VAL A 86 -7.60 -30.80 -32.23
N GLN A 87 -6.34 -31.16 -32.01
CA GLN A 87 -5.67 -32.36 -32.50
C GLN A 87 -4.53 -32.69 -31.52
N ASP A 88 -3.67 -33.65 -31.88
CA ASP A 88 -2.55 -34.12 -31.05
C ASP A 88 -1.29 -33.25 -31.10
N TYR A 89 -1.38 -32.05 -31.68
CA TYR A 89 -0.35 -31.03 -31.65
C TYR A 89 -0.93 -29.62 -31.63
N ILE A 90 -0.16 -28.66 -31.10
CA ILE A 90 -0.47 -27.23 -31.13
C ILE A 90 0.82 -26.41 -31.25
N SER A 91 0.75 -25.27 -31.94
CA SER A 91 1.84 -24.29 -32.01
C SER A 91 1.39 -22.99 -31.32
N ILE A 92 2.21 -22.48 -30.41
CA ILE A 92 1.88 -21.30 -29.59
C ILE A 92 2.95 -20.24 -29.79
N TYR A 93 2.60 -19.13 -30.43
CA TYR A 93 3.45 -17.93 -30.48
C TYR A 93 3.52 -17.28 -29.10
N LEU A 94 4.73 -17.10 -28.57
CA LEU A 94 4.92 -16.68 -27.17
C LEU A 94 4.48 -15.24 -26.89
N MET A 95 4.82 -14.33 -27.80
CA MET A 95 4.62 -12.89 -27.64
C MET A 95 3.29 -12.39 -28.20
N GLU A 96 2.32 -13.29 -28.48
CA GLU A 96 1.03 -12.92 -29.06
C GLU A 96 0.27 -11.90 -28.21
N ASP A 97 0.22 -12.15 -26.91
CA ASP A 97 -0.61 -11.39 -25.97
C ASP A 97 0.15 -10.24 -25.29
N PHE A 98 1.46 -10.13 -25.49
CA PHE A 98 2.34 -9.28 -24.68
C PHE A 98 2.88 -8.07 -25.44
N PHE A 99 3.07 -6.96 -24.74
CA PHE A 99 3.59 -5.74 -25.34
C PHE A 99 5.06 -5.90 -25.74
N ALA A 100 5.32 -5.96 -27.05
CA ALA A 100 6.63 -6.24 -27.61
C ALA A 100 7.69 -5.16 -27.34
N GLU A 101 7.27 -3.94 -26.94
CA GLU A 101 8.20 -2.88 -26.53
C GLU A 101 8.61 -3.01 -25.06
N GLN A 102 7.83 -3.71 -24.23
CA GLN A 102 8.17 -3.98 -22.84
C GLN A 102 9.06 -5.22 -22.71
N PHE A 103 8.81 -6.26 -23.52
CA PHE A 103 9.41 -7.57 -23.33
C PHE A 103 10.09 -8.14 -24.57
N LYS A 104 11.17 -8.89 -24.34
CA LYS A 104 11.87 -9.69 -25.34
C LYS A 104 12.12 -11.10 -24.82
N VAL A 105 11.78 -12.13 -25.59
CA VAL A 105 11.98 -13.53 -25.20
C VAL A 105 13.45 -13.79 -24.82
N ASN A 106 13.67 -14.40 -23.65
CA ASN A 106 14.98 -14.90 -23.23
C ASN A 106 15.10 -16.38 -23.58
N ASP A 107 15.68 -16.65 -24.75
CA ASP A 107 15.88 -17.99 -25.30
C ASP A 107 17.32 -18.50 -25.14
N SER A 108 18.04 -17.94 -24.17
CA SER A 108 19.34 -18.45 -23.73
C SER A 108 19.21 -19.87 -23.18
N LYS A 109 20.31 -20.64 -23.18
CA LYS A 109 20.29 -22.01 -22.65
C LYS A 109 19.97 -22.03 -21.16
N GLU A 110 20.44 -20.99 -20.46
CA GLU A 110 20.27 -20.75 -19.04
C GLU A 110 18.81 -20.46 -18.68
N ALA A 111 18.07 -19.78 -19.55
CA ALA A 111 16.65 -19.51 -19.36
C ALA A 111 15.75 -20.67 -19.80
N LEU A 112 16.07 -21.33 -20.92
CA LEU A 112 15.24 -22.40 -21.50
C LEU A 112 15.01 -23.60 -20.57
N LYS A 113 15.89 -23.85 -19.59
CA LYS A 113 15.72 -24.91 -18.60
C LYS A 113 14.57 -24.66 -17.62
N TYR A 114 14.14 -23.40 -17.46
CA TYR A 114 13.04 -23.02 -16.58
C TYR A 114 11.70 -22.88 -17.28
N TRP A 115 11.67 -22.97 -18.62
CA TRP A 115 10.43 -22.90 -19.37
C TRP A 115 9.60 -24.17 -19.14
N GLN A 116 8.30 -24.00 -18.97
CA GLN A 116 7.38 -25.09 -18.71
C GLN A 116 6.19 -25.02 -19.67
N VAL A 117 5.67 -26.18 -20.03
CA VAL A 117 4.43 -26.31 -20.79
C VAL A 117 3.47 -27.09 -19.91
N TYR A 118 2.25 -26.60 -19.74
CA TYR A 118 1.24 -27.26 -18.91
C TYR A 118 -0.01 -27.58 -19.71
N ASP A 119 -0.51 -28.80 -19.52
CA ASP A 119 -1.89 -29.14 -19.79
C ASP A 119 -2.74 -28.61 -18.63
N ARG A 120 -3.42 -27.48 -18.85
CA ARG A 120 -4.28 -26.82 -17.87
C ARG A 120 -5.60 -27.54 -17.65
N THR A 121 -5.97 -28.49 -18.51
CA THR A 121 -7.15 -29.33 -18.28
C THR A 121 -6.88 -30.40 -17.24
N THR A 122 -5.67 -30.99 -17.23
CA THR A 122 -5.29 -32.04 -16.27
C THR A 122 -4.43 -31.52 -15.11
N GLY A 123 -3.89 -30.31 -15.23
CA GLY A 123 -2.96 -29.72 -14.26
C GLY A 123 -1.56 -30.33 -14.32
N GLN A 124 -1.23 -31.08 -15.38
CA GLN A 124 0.06 -31.77 -15.51
C GLN A 124 1.04 -31.00 -16.40
N GLU A 125 2.31 -31.03 -16.03
CA GLU A 125 3.39 -30.53 -16.89
C GLU A 125 3.59 -31.47 -18.09
N VAL A 126 3.69 -30.89 -19.29
CA VAL A 126 3.99 -31.60 -20.52
C VAL A 126 5.50 -31.91 -20.55
N PRO A 127 5.89 -33.18 -20.72
CA PRO A 127 7.30 -33.58 -20.76
C PRO A 127 8.14 -32.77 -21.74
N ARG A 128 9.37 -32.41 -21.36
CA ARG A 128 10.30 -31.64 -22.20
C ARG A 128 10.52 -32.22 -23.60
N THR A 129 10.43 -33.54 -23.74
CA THR A 129 10.58 -34.26 -25.01
C THR A 129 9.39 -34.07 -25.97
N GLN A 130 8.26 -33.56 -25.48
CA GLN A 130 7.03 -33.36 -26.27
C GLN A 130 6.89 -31.94 -26.81
N TRP A 131 7.85 -31.04 -26.55
CA TRP A 131 7.79 -29.69 -27.09
C TRP A 131 9.16 -29.12 -27.47
N ASN A 132 9.16 -28.25 -28.47
CA ASN A 132 10.35 -27.54 -28.95
C ASN A 132 10.06 -26.06 -29.17
N TYR A 133 11.04 -25.21 -28.88
CA TYR A 133 10.98 -23.79 -29.22
C TYR A 133 11.63 -23.53 -30.58
N GLU A 134 10.87 -22.99 -31.51
CA GLU A 134 11.30 -22.59 -32.84
C GLU A 134 11.69 -21.11 -32.84
N ARG A 135 12.98 -20.83 -32.60
CA ARG A 135 13.52 -19.47 -32.46
C ARG A 135 13.13 -18.51 -33.58
N GLU A 136 13.19 -18.94 -34.83
CA GLU A 136 12.90 -18.06 -35.98
C GLU A 136 11.44 -17.62 -36.05
N SER A 137 10.51 -18.51 -35.68
CA SER A 137 9.08 -18.24 -35.71
C SER A 137 8.55 -17.70 -34.37
N GLY A 138 9.32 -17.86 -33.28
CA GLY A 138 8.92 -17.50 -31.93
C GLY A 138 7.85 -18.42 -31.33
N ASN A 139 7.64 -19.59 -31.92
CA ASN A 139 6.61 -20.54 -31.48
C ASN A 139 7.18 -21.64 -30.60
N VAL A 140 6.37 -22.11 -29.66
CA VAL A 140 6.56 -23.41 -29.03
C VAL A 140 5.59 -24.41 -29.66
N VAL A 141 6.16 -25.45 -30.28
CA VAL A 141 5.41 -26.54 -30.90
C VAL A 141 5.34 -27.68 -29.90
N ILE A 142 4.13 -28.10 -29.56
CA ILE A 142 3.83 -29.15 -28.58
C ILE A 142 3.16 -30.30 -29.34
N THR A 143 3.66 -31.54 -29.19
CA THR A 143 3.21 -32.71 -29.95
C THR A 143 2.94 -33.92 -29.03
N GLY A 144 2.13 -34.87 -29.51
CA GLY A 144 1.76 -36.05 -28.71
C GLY A 144 0.84 -35.71 -27.54
N ILE A 145 0.06 -34.63 -27.68
CA ILE A 145 -0.83 -34.09 -26.65
C ILE A 145 -2.28 -34.53 -26.83
N THR A 146 -3.11 -34.33 -25.82
CA THR A 146 -4.53 -34.68 -25.89
C THR A 146 -5.34 -33.55 -26.53
N ALA A 147 -6.10 -33.87 -27.57
CA ALA A 147 -7.04 -32.94 -28.19
C ALA A 147 -8.12 -32.48 -27.18
N TRP A 148 -8.63 -31.28 -27.39
CA TRP A 148 -9.61 -30.55 -26.58
C TRP A 148 -9.13 -30.09 -25.20
N HIS A 149 -7.87 -30.36 -24.86
CA HIS A 149 -7.25 -29.83 -23.66
C HIS A 149 -6.69 -28.42 -23.91
N LYS A 150 -6.54 -27.65 -22.84
CA LYS A 150 -5.94 -26.31 -22.85
C LYS A 150 -4.46 -26.39 -22.50
N TYR A 151 -3.61 -25.74 -23.28
CA TYR A 151 -2.17 -25.71 -23.07
C TYR A 151 -1.68 -24.27 -22.90
N THR A 152 -0.70 -24.09 -22.02
CA THR A 152 0.01 -22.81 -21.83
C THR A 152 1.50 -23.05 -21.85
N VAL A 153 2.25 -22.03 -22.23
CA VAL A 153 3.70 -21.99 -22.10
C VAL A 153 4.07 -20.90 -21.12
N SER A 154 4.85 -21.26 -20.10
CA SER A 154 5.47 -20.35 -19.15
C SER A 154 6.94 -20.18 -19.55
N PHE A 155 7.37 -18.95 -19.84
CA PHE A 155 8.66 -18.65 -20.47
C PHE A 155 9.30 -17.39 -19.89
N MET A 156 10.62 -17.30 -19.96
CA MET A 156 11.37 -16.13 -19.48
C MET A 156 11.48 -15.06 -20.56
N VAL A 157 11.42 -13.80 -20.13
CA VAL A 157 11.67 -12.62 -20.96
C VAL A 157 12.67 -11.69 -20.30
N TYR A 158 13.41 -10.94 -21.10
CA TYR A 158 14.04 -9.70 -20.68
C TYR A 158 13.00 -8.58 -20.68
N ARG A 159 13.06 -7.72 -19.67
CA ARG A 159 12.28 -6.49 -19.60
C ARG A 159 13.11 -5.36 -20.21
N ILE A 160 12.75 -4.95 -21.42
CA ILE A 160 13.53 -4.04 -22.27
C ILE A 160 13.07 -2.58 -22.19
N TRP A 161 12.02 -2.31 -21.40
CA TRP A 161 11.58 -0.96 -21.06
C TRP A 161 11.15 -0.93 -19.59
N GLU A 162 11.83 -0.10 -18.79
CA GLU A 162 11.52 0.10 -17.35
C GLU A 162 10.12 0.68 -17.18
N GLU A 163 9.34 0.13 -16.25
CA GLU A 163 7.90 0.31 -16.19
C GLU A 163 7.45 1.75 -15.85
N ILE A 164 8.14 2.44 -14.94
CA ILE A 164 7.83 3.84 -14.61
C ILE A 164 8.19 4.75 -15.77
N SER A 165 9.35 4.53 -16.40
CA SER A 165 9.74 5.24 -17.61
C SER A 165 8.77 4.99 -18.76
N MET A 166 8.27 3.77 -18.92
CA MET A 166 7.26 3.41 -19.92
C MET A 166 5.95 4.15 -19.67
N TYR A 167 5.46 4.14 -18.43
CA TYR A 167 4.26 4.89 -18.06
C TYR A 167 4.43 6.40 -18.30
N ASN A 168 5.54 6.98 -17.89
CA ASN A 168 5.79 8.41 -18.06
C ASN A 168 5.89 8.80 -19.55
N HIS A 169 6.55 7.96 -20.35
CA HIS A 169 6.74 8.22 -21.78
C HIS A 169 5.41 8.16 -22.53
N THR A 170 4.59 7.14 -22.26
CA THR A 170 3.27 6.99 -22.88
C THR A 170 2.27 8.03 -22.39
N THR A 171 2.30 8.39 -21.11
CA THR A 171 1.41 9.42 -20.53
C THR A 171 1.71 10.82 -21.03
N ASN A 172 3.01 11.16 -21.17
CA ASN A 172 3.45 12.50 -21.55
C ASN A 172 3.80 12.64 -23.04
N ASN A 173 3.62 11.57 -23.84
CA ASN A 173 4.01 11.50 -25.25
C ASN A 173 5.46 11.94 -25.51
N TRP A 174 6.39 11.42 -24.70
CA TRP A 174 7.81 11.72 -24.91
C TRP A 174 8.32 11.08 -26.20
N ASP A 175 9.28 11.72 -26.87
CA ASP A 175 10.03 11.16 -27.99
C ASP A 175 11.50 11.02 -27.56
N LYS A 176 11.77 9.97 -26.79
CA LYS A 176 13.06 9.69 -26.14
C LYS A 176 13.38 8.19 -26.19
N GLU A 177 14.66 7.85 -26.08
CA GLU A 177 15.08 6.45 -26.02
C GLU A 177 14.40 5.71 -24.85
N HIS A 178 13.91 4.49 -25.11
CA HIS A 178 13.34 3.64 -24.08
C HIS A 178 14.44 3.16 -23.14
N LEU A 179 14.21 3.36 -21.86
CA LEU A 179 15.24 3.12 -20.87
C LEU A 179 15.18 1.67 -20.40
N MET A 180 16.28 0.96 -20.61
CA MET A 180 16.45 -0.42 -20.18
C MET A 180 16.85 -0.49 -18.71
N GLN A 181 16.41 -1.54 -18.05
CA GLN A 181 16.64 -1.79 -16.62
C GLN A 181 17.65 -2.92 -16.41
N ILE A 182 18.75 -2.61 -15.72
CA ILE A 182 19.87 -3.53 -15.49
C ILE A 182 19.71 -4.30 -14.18
N ASP A 183 20.08 -5.58 -14.16
CA ASP A 183 19.89 -6.45 -13.00
C ASP A 183 21.16 -6.55 -12.14
N PRO A 184 21.15 -6.01 -10.90
CA PRO A 184 22.28 -6.11 -10.00
C PRO A 184 22.51 -7.53 -9.45
N MET A 185 21.66 -8.51 -9.77
CA MET A 185 21.94 -9.93 -9.45
C MET A 185 23.26 -10.43 -10.10
N TYR A 186 23.72 -9.76 -11.16
CA TYR A 186 24.97 -10.05 -11.85
C TYR A 186 26.13 -9.22 -11.29
N THR A 187 27.26 -9.86 -10.99
CA THR A 187 28.44 -9.23 -10.38
C THR A 187 29.05 -8.11 -11.23
N ASP A 188 29.02 -8.24 -12.56
CA ASP A 188 29.48 -7.19 -13.47
C ASP A 188 28.61 -5.92 -13.35
N THR A 189 27.28 -6.10 -13.24
CA THR A 189 26.35 -5.01 -13.00
C THR A 189 26.61 -4.35 -11.65
N GLN A 190 26.84 -5.13 -10.59
CA GLN A 190 27.19 -4.58 -9.28
C GLN A 190 28.45 -3.73 -9.33
N THR A 191 29.51 -4.23 -9.98
CA THR A 191 30.78 -3.51 -10.12
C THR A 191 30.58 -2.19 -10.85
N TYR A 192 29.82 -2.21 -11.95
CA TYR A 192 29.48 -1.01 -12.71
C TYR A 192 28.69 0.00 -11.88
N LEU A 193 27.65 -0.42 -11.17
CA LEU A 193 26.79 0.45 -10.37
C LEU A 193 27.53 1.08 -9.18
N LEU A 194 28.42 0.34 -8.52
CA LEU A 194 29.23 0.87 -7.42
C LEU A 194 30.22 1.93 -7.94
N ASP A 195 30.90 1.67 -9.05
CA ASP A 195 31.80 2.66 -9.69
C ASP A 195 31.03 3.88 -10.19
N TRP A 196 29.84 3.69 -10.76
CA TRP A 196 28.95 4.77 -11.17
C TRP A 196 28.52 5.62 -9.97
N MET A 197 28.12 5.00 -8.86
CA MET A 197 27.65 5.72 -7.67
C MET A 197 28.77 6.56 -7.05
N GLU A 198 29.98 6.02 -6.97
CA GLU A 198 31.17 6.74 -6.49
C GLU A 198 31.45 7.97 -7.36
N LYS A 199 31.43 7.82 -8.70
CA LYS A 199 31.61 8.94 -9.65
C LYS A 199 30.48 9.95 -9.57
N TRP A 200 29.25 9.48 -9.40
CA TRP A 200 28.06 10.32 -9.31
C TRP A 200 28.14 11.21 -8.06
N CYS A 201 28.49 10.66 -6.90
CA CYS A 201 28.66 11.44 -5.67
C CYS A 201 29.74 12.52 -5.78
N LEU A 202 30.87 12.20 -6.44
CA LEU A 202 31.95 13.17 -6.71
C LEU A 202 31.51 14.29 -7.66
N ALA A 203 30.65 13.98 -8.63
CA ALA A 203 30.19 14.92 -9.64
C ALA A 203 29.07 15.87 -9.13
N HIS A 204 28.42 15.54 -8.01
CA HIS A 204 27.32 16.33 -7.42
C HIS A 204 27.65 16.74 -5.97
N PRO A 205 28.70 17.54 -5.74
CA PRO A 205 29.10 17.97 -4.40
C PRO A 205 27.99 18.75 -3.65
N GLU A 206 27.11 19.43 -4.39
CA GLU A 206 25.98 20.22 -3.87
C GLU A 206 24.83 19.40 -3.28
N THR A 207 24.66 18.13 -3.71
CA THR A 207 23.59 17.28 -3.21
C THR A 207 23.73 17.06 -1.71
N THR A 208 22.70 17.39 -0.94
CA THR A 208 22.65 17.11 0.50
C THR A 208 22.01 15.74 0.77
N VAL A 209 21.01 15.36 -0.02
CA VAL A 209 20.32 14.07 0.11
C VAL A 209 20.19 13.39 -1.25
N VAL A 210 20.65 12.16 -1.31
CA VAL A 210 20.43 11.26 -2.43
C VAL A 210 19.09 10.57 -2.22
N ARG A 211 18.12 10.88 -3.09
CA ARG A 211 16.79 10.29 -3.09
C ARG A 211 16.76 9.10 -4.03
N PHE A 212 16.91 7.90 -3.50
CA PHE A 212 16.72 6.64 -4.22
C PHE A 212 15.24 6.49 -4.62
N THR A 213 14.98 6.36 -5.92
CA THR A 213 13.64 6.26 -6.55
C THR A 213 13.62 5.11 -7.55
N SER A 214 13.59 3.86 -7.10
CA SER A 214 13.72 3.42 -5.70
C SER A 214 15.00 2.61 -5.58
N LEU A 215 14.91 1.29 -5.38
CA LEU A 215 16.05 0.39 -5.43
C LEU A 215 16.10 -0.36 -6.77
N PHE A 216 15.86 -1.66 -6.76
CA PHE A 216 16.22 -2.52 -7.88
C PHE A 216 15.02 -3.06 -8.64
N TYR A 217 14.00 -3.58 -7.95
CA TYR A 217 12.93 -4.31 -8.60
C TYR A 217 11.61 -3.55 -8.52
N ASN A 218 11.05 -3.24 -9.69
CA ASN A 218 9.72 -2.66 -9.83
C ASN A 218 8.62 -3.62 -9.37
N PHE A 219 7.48 -3.05 -8.98
CA PHE A 219 6.27 -3.84 -8.84
C PHE A 219 5.90 -4.51 -10.16
N ALA A 220 5.19 -5.63 -10.08
CA ALA A 220 4.78 -6.35 -11.27
C ALA A 220 3.77 -5.51 -12.04
N TRP A 221 4.07 -5.19 -13.30
CA TRP A 221 3.17 -4.47 -14.21
C TRP A 221 3.35 -4.97 -15.64
N ILE A 222 2.51 -5.93 -16.04
CA ILE A 222 2.63 -6.62 -17.33
C ILE A 222 1.67 -6.00 -18.32
N TRP A 223 2.20 -5.44 -19.41
CA TRP A 223 1.37 -4.89 -20.49
C TRP A 223 1.08 -5.90 -21.60
N GLY A 224 -0.17 -5.87 -22.06
CA GLY A 224 -0.65 -6.66 -23.18
C GLY A 224 -0.43 -5.98 -24.52
N SER A 225 -0.51 -6.75 -25.61
CA SER A 225 -0.41 -6.25 -26.99
C SER A 225 -1.68 -5.53 -27.46
N ASP A 226 -2.86 -5.88 -26.93
CA ASP A 226 -4.14 -5.26 -27.25
C ASP A 226 -4.42 -4.06 -26.34
N GLU A 227 -4.63 -2.87 -26.91
CA GLU A 227 -4.98 -1.66 -26.16
C GLU A 227 -6.27 -1.79 -25.34
N ARG A 228 -7.21 -2.66 -25.77
CA ARG A 228 -8.44 -2.96 -25.04
C ARG A 228 -8.20 -3.79 -23.77
N ASN A 229 -7.04 -4.43 -23.68
CA ASN A 229 -6.60 -5.21 -22.52
C ASN A 229 -5.12 -4.92 -22.21
N ARG A 230 -4.79 -3.63 -22.10
CA ARG A 230 -3.41 -3.19 -21.96
C ARG A 230 -2.76 -3.64 -20.65
N HIS A 231 -3.50 -3.73 -19.55
CA HIS A 231 -2.94 -4.05 -18.23
C HIS A 231 -3.28 -5.49 -17.84
N LEU A 232 -2.43 -6.44 -18.23
CA LEU A 232 -2.67 -7.87 -17.99
C LEU A 232 -2.52 -8.27 -16.52
N PHE A 233 -1.58 -7.64 -15.81
CA PHE A 233 -1.35 -7.86 -14.38
C PHE A 233 -0.66 -6.64 -13.77
N SER A 234 -1.13 -6.20 -12.59
CA SER A 234 -0.48 -5.16 -11.78
C SER A 234 -0.59 -5.53 -10.30
N ASP A 235 0.51 -5.61 -9.58
CA ASP A 235 0.53 -5.82 -8.13
C ASP A 235 1.79 -5.23 -7.49
N TRP A 236 1.60 -4.25 -6.62
CA TRP A 236 2.65 -3.48 -5.96
C TRP A 236 3.59 -4.29 -5.07
N GLY A 237 3.08 -5.35 -4.43
CA GLY A 237 3.83 -6.24 -3.55
C GLY A 237 4.26 -7.57 -4.18
N SER A 238 4.04 -7.76 -5.49
CA SER A 238 4.40 -9.00 -6.18
C SER A 238 5.90 -9.05 -6.47
N TYR A 239 6.46 -10.26 -6.33
CA TYR A 239 7.86 -10.57 -6.63
C TYR A 239 8.06 -11.12 -8.05
N ASP A 240 7.02 -11.14 -8.90
CA ASP A 240 7.10 -11.72 -10.25
C ASP A 240 8.12 -11.00 -11.17
N PHE A 241 8.50 -9.75 -10.86
CA PHE A 241 9.51 -8.95 -11.58
C PHE A 241 10.93 -9.00 -10.96
N THR A 242 11.14 -9.85 -9.96
CA THR A 242 12.45 -10.01 -9.27
C THR A 242 13.29 -11.15 -9.83
N VAL A 243 12.79 -11.84 -10.86
CA VAL A 243 13.32 -13.13 -11.31
C VAL A 243 14.37 -12.96 -12.39
N SER A 244 15.48 -13.70 -12.30
CA SER A 244 16.41 -13.92 -13.40
C SER A 244 16.94 -15.35 -13.38
N SER A 245 17.42 -15.86 -14.52
CA SER A 245 17.98 -17.22 -14.59
C SER A 245 19.11 -17.42 -13.58
N ARG A 246 19.96 -16.39 -13.41
CA ARG A 246 21.00 -16.35 -12.37
C ARG A 246 20.42 -16.33 -10.95
N GLY A 247 19.39 -15.52 -10.70
CA GLY A 247 18.74 -15.48 -9.38
C GLY A 247 18.16 -16.84 -8.98
N LEU A 248 17.55 -17.56 -9.93
CA LEU A 248 17.01 -18.90 -9.71
C LEU A 248 18.09 -19.95 -9.42
N ASP A 249 19.24 -19.87 -10.10
CA ASP A 249 20.39 -20.75 -9.84
C ASP A 249 20.97 -20.49 -8.43
N LEU A 250 21.19 -19.22 -8.08
CA LEU A 250 21.69 -18.82 -6.75
C LEU A 250 20.71 -19.20 -5.63
N PHE A 251 19.40 -19.09 -5.88
CA PHE A 251 18.38 -19.58 -4.96
C PHE A 251 18.51 -21.08 -4.73
N ALA A 252 18.64 -21.87 -5.81
CA ALA A 252 18.76 -23.32 -5.70
C ALA A 252 20.04 -23.74 -4.96
N GLU A 253 21.15 -23.02 -5.16
CA GLU A 253 22.39 -23.22 -4.41
C GLU A 253 22.20 -22.95 -2.90
N LYS A 254 21.46 -21.90 -2.54
CA LYS A 254 21.25 -21.50 -1.14
C LYS A 254 20.21 -22.36 -0.41
N TYR A 255 19.07 -22.66 -1.04
CA TYR A 255 17.94 -23.34 -0.42
C TYR A 255 17.92 -24.85 -0.68
N GLY A 256 18.76 -25.35 -1.60
CA GLY A 256 18.88 -26.79 -1.90
C GLY A 256 17.74 -27.36 -2.75
N TYR A 257 16.88 -26.51 -3.33
CA TYR A 257 15.82 -26.92 -4.27
C TYR A 257 15.58 -25.85 -5.33
N ALA A 258 15.12 -26.25 -6.51
CA ALA A 258 14.83 -25.33 -7.61
C ALA A 258 13.37 -24.84 -7.58
N LEU A 259 13.19 -23.54 -7.84
CA LEU A 259 11.90 -22.97 -8.23
C LEU A 259 11.64 -23.22 -9.72
N THR A 260 10.36 -23.25 -10.09
CA THR A 260 9.91 -23.40 -11.47
C THR A 260 9.10 -22.18 -11.91
N ALA A 261 8.77 -22.07 -13.19
CA ALA A 261 7.96 -20.96 -13.69
C ALA A 261 6.58 -20.90 -12.99
N GLU A 262 5.97 -22.05 -12.65
CA GLU A 262 4.69 -22.11 -11.94
C GLU A 262 4.71 -21.50 -10.53
N ASP A 263 5.88 -21.45 -9.87
CA ASP A 263 6.00 -20.75 -8.59
C ASP A 263 5.78 -19.25 -8.70
N PHE A 264 5.83 -18.69 -9.92
CA PHE A 264 5.61 -17.29 -10.25
C PHE A 264 4.30 -17.11 -11.01
N VAL A 265 4.20 -17.68 -12.21
CA VAL A 265 3.04 -17.42 -13.08
C VAL A 265 1.75 -18.02 -12.54
N ASN A 266 1.82 -19.05 -11.69
CA ASN A 266 0.69 -19.64 -10.97
C ASN A 266 -0.54 -19.91 -11.88
N GLY A 267 -0.31 -20.60 -13.00
CA GLY A 267 -1.35 -20.85 -14.00
C GLY A 267 -2.00 -19.61 -14.63
N GLY A 268 -1.30 -18.46 -14.63
CA GLY A 268 -1.80 -17.17 -15.14
C GLY A 268 -2.39 -16.25 -14.08
N LYS A 269 -2.48 -16.70 -12.83
CA LYS A 269 -2.94 -15.86 -11.71
C LYS A 269 -1.84 -14.93 -11.18
N TYR A 270 -0.58 -15.28 -11.46
CA TYR A 270 0.61 -14.68 -10.85
C TYR A 270 0.61 -14.77 -9.32
N GLN A 271 1.66 -14.28 -8.66
CA GLN A 271 1.78 -14.31 -7.19
C GLN A 271 1.27 -13.03 -6.54
N ALA A 272 0.03 -12.65 -6.84
CA ALA A 272 -0.61 -11.45 -6.30
C ALA A 272 -0.55 -11.38 -4.76
N SER A 273 -0.37 -10.18 -4.22
CA SER A 273 -0.33 -9.91 -2.78
C SER A 273 -1.64 -10.27 -2.07
N HIS A 274 -2.76 -10.31 -2.80
CA HIS A 274 -4.06 -10.73 -2.28
C HIS A 274 -4.16 -12.25 -2.02
N MET A 275 -3.17 -13.04 -2.46
CA MET A 275 -3.10 -14.48 -2.20
C MET A 275 -2.19 -14.78 -1.00
N PRO A 276 -2.58 -15.69 -0.08
CA PRO A 276 -1.68 -16.18 0.96
C PRO A 276 -0.39 -16.74 0.37
N ALA A 277 0.74 -16.51 1.02
CA ALA A 277 2.03 -17.02 0.57
C ALA A 277 2.26 -18.46 1.07
N GLY A 278 2.63 -19.36 0.16
CA GLY A 278 3.22 -20.65 0.52
C GLY A 278 4.72 -20.53 0.80
N GLN A 279 5.33 -21.60 1.33
CA GLN A 279 6.75 -21.60 1.72
C GLN A 279 7.70 -21.22 0.58
N ARG A 280 7.46 -21.69 -0.65
CA ARG A 280 8.30 -21.38 -1.82
C ARG A 280 8.33 -19.88 -2.14
N LYS A 281 7.18 -19.20 -2.01
CA LYS A 281 7.09 -17.74 -2.16
C LYS A 281 7.82 -17.02 -1.01
N LEU A 282 7.62 -17.46 0.22
CA LEU A 282 8.29 -16.88 1.39
C LEU A 282 9.82 -17.03 1.31
N ASP A 283 10.32 -18.19 0.88
CA ASP A 283 11.74 -18.44 0.67
C ASP A 283 12.30 -17.53 -0.43
N TRP A 284 11.59 -17.37 -1.55
CA TRP A 284 12.00 -16.46 -2.62
C TRP A 284 12.01 -14.99 -2.16
N MET A 285 10.99 -14.56 -1.43
CA MET A 285 10.93 -13.21 -0.86
C MET A 285 12.11 -12.96 0.08
N ALA A 286 12.44 -13.92 0.96
CA ALA A 286 13.60 -13.83 1.85
C ALA A 286 14.92 -13.79 1.06
N PHE A 287 15.07 -14.63 0.02
CA PHE A 287 16.24 -14.62 -0.86
C PHE A 287 16.45 -13.25 -1.54
N ILE A 288 15.39 -12.67 -2.10
CA ILE A 288 15.46 -11.36 -2.74
C ILE A 288 15.71 -10.27 -1.70
N ASN A 289 15.04 -10.30 -0.54
CA ASN A 289 15.26 -9.33 0.52
C ASN A 289 16.71 -9.32 1.02
N ASP A 290 17.32 -10.49 1.21
CA ASP A 290 18.75 -10.62 1.53
C ASP A 290 19.63 -9.90 0.51
N PHE A 291 19.39 -10.17 -0.78
CA PHE A 291 20.15 -9.56 -1.85
C PHE A 291 19.96 -8.03 -1.92
N VAL A 292 18.72 -7.56 -1.79
CA VAL A 292 18.40 -6.12 -1.86
C VAL A 292 19.04 -5.38 -0.69
N ILE A 293 18.99 -5.92 0.53
CA ILE A 293 19.68 -5.38 1.70
C ILE A 293 21.19 -5.32 1.46
N ASP A 294 21.80 -6.45 1.10
CA ASP A 294 23.25 -6.59 0.96
C ASP A 294 23.84 -5.64 -0.10
N PHE A 295 23.16 -5.50 -1.24
CA PHE A 295 23.64 -4.62 -2.31
C PHE A 295 23.23 -3.16 -2.09
N GLY A 296 22.01 -2.91 -1.59
CA GLY A 296 21.53 -1.57 -1.25
C GLY A 296 22.42 -0.88 -0.24
N ARG A 297 22.81 -1.58 0.83
CA ARG A 297 23.74 -1.07 1.84
C ARG A 297 25.06 -0.59 1.25
N LYS A 298 25.64 -1.31 0.28
CA LYS A 298 26.91 -0.90 -0.36
C LYS A 298 26.80 0.43 -1.10
N LEU A 299 25.65 0.69 -1.74
CA LEU A 299 25.37 1.96 -2.41
C LEU A 299 25.17 3.08 -1.40
N ILE A 300 24.45 2.81 -0.31
CA ILE A 300 24.23 3.77 0.77
C ILE A 300 25.55 4.11 1.48
N ASP A 301 26.39 3.12 1.75
CA ASP A 301 27.74 3.33 2.31
C ASP A 301 28.59 4.24 1.40
N ILE A 302 28.43 4.20 0.07
CA ILE A 302 29.08 5.17 -0.84
C ILE A 302 28.54 6.57 -0.58
N VAL A 303 27.21 6.74 -0.54
CA VAL A 303 26.56 8.04 -0.27
C VAL A 303 27.07 8.66 1.02
N HIS A 304 27.11 7.87 2.09
CA HIS A 304 27.57 8.32 3.41
C HIS A 304 29.06 8.69 3.43
N ARG A 305 29.93 7.95 2.72
CA ARG A 305 31.36 8.32 2.61
C ARG A 305 31.58 9.68 1.96
N HIS A 306 30.65 10.13 1.13
CA HIS A 306 30.66 11.46 0.51
C HIS A 306 29.90 12.53 1.32
N GLY A 307 29.52 12.23 2.56
CA GLY A 307 28.90 13.20 3.48
C GLY A 307 27.46 13.59 3.11
N LYS A 308 26.75 12.72 2.41
CA LYS A 308 25.36 12.93 1.97
C LYS A 308 24.43 11.99 2.74
N LEU A 309 23.14 12.37 2.87
CA LEU A 309 22.11 11.47 3.40
C LEU A 309 21.52 10.61 2.27
N ALA A 310 21.04 9.41 2.60
CA ALA A 310 20.39 8.46 1.71
C ALA A 310 18.93 8.29 2.10
N TYR A 311 18.02 8.81 1.29
CA TYR A 311 16.58 8.63 1.49
C TYR A 311 16.03 7.69 0.42
N VAL A 312 15.05 6.86 0.77
CA VAL A 312 14.41 5.93 -0.18
C VAL A 312 12.94 6.26 -0.39
N PHE A 313 12.48 6.13 -1.63
CA PHE A 313 11.08 6.26 -1.99
C PHE A 313 10.35 4.92 -1.88
N TYR A 314 9.25 4.89 -1.12
CA TYR A 314 8.41 3.71 -0.93
C TYR A 314 7.29 3.64 -1.98
N ASP A 315 7.70 3.62 -3.23
CA ASP A 315 6.89 3.39 -4.42
C ASP A 315 7.85 2.86 -5.52
N ASP A 316 7.40 2.67 -6.76
CA ASP A 316 8.23 2.28 -7.91
C ASP A 316 9.03 0.97 -7.65
N SER A 317 10.37 1.03 -7.74
CA SER A 317 11.29 -0.10 -7.60
C SER A 317 11.59 -0.54 -6.15
N TRP A 318 10.54 -0.76 -5.36
CA TRP A 318 10.66 -1.07 -3.92
C TRP A 318 10.59 -2.56 -3.57
N VAL A 319 10.27 -3.45 -4.51
CA VAL A 319 10.08 -4.89 -4.21
C VAL A 319 11.37 -5.50 -3.70
N GLY A 320 11.30 -6.22 -2.58
CA GLY A 320 12.45 -6.75 -1.86
C GLY A 320 13.02 -5.83 -0.78
N MET A 321 12.65 -4.54 -0.74
CA MET A 321 13.06 -3.62 0.32
C MET A 321 12.40 -3.95 1.67
N GLU A 322 11.13 -4.33 1.63
CA GLU A 322 10.31 -4.73 2.79
C GLU A 322 10.40 -3.78 4.02
N PRO A 323 9.85 -2.56 3.95
CA PRO A 323 10.03 -1.54 5.00
C PRO A 323 9.52 -1.89 6.41
N TYR A 324 8.60 -2.86 6.50
CA TYR A 324 8.06 -3.36 7.77
C TYR A 324 8.73 -4.65 8.25
N ASN A 325 9.74 -5.15 7.53
CA ASN A 325 10.59 -6.23 8.00
C ASN A 325 11.53 -5.73 9.11
N ASP A 326 11.83 -6.58 10.10
CA ASP A 326 12.77 -6.25 11.18
C ASP A 326 14.16 -5.86 10.71
N ARG A 327 14.52 -6.31 9.51
CA ARG A 327 15.85 -6.12 8.91
C ARG A 327 15.98 -4.84 8.08
N PHE A 328 14.92 -4.03 7.98
CA PHE A 328 14.96 -2.80 7.18
C PHE A 328 16.08 -1.83 7.62
N GLU A 329 16.39 -1.76 8.91
CA GLU A 329 17.47 -0.90 9.41
C GLU A 329 18.87 -1.34 8.94
N GLU A 330 19.04 -2.57 8.44
CA GLU A 330 20.32 -3.06 7.89
C GLU A 330 20.76 -2.31 6.63
N PHE A 331 19.83 -1.65 5.91
CA PHE A 331 20.17 -0.79 4.77
C PHE A 331 21.00 0.43 5.19
N GLY A 332 20.68 1.04 6.35
CA GLY A 332 21.25 2.31 6.78
C GLY A 332 20.65 3.55 6.12
N PHE A 333 19.39 3.51 5.66
CA PHE A 333 18.72 4.71 5.15
C PHE A 333 18.50 5.74 6.26
N ASP A 334 18.74 7.01 5.94
CA ASP A 334 18.51 8.14 6.84
C ASP A 334 17.03 8.60 6.83
N GLY A 335 16.33 8.32 5.72
CA GLY A 335 14.94 8.75 5.57
C GLY A 335 14.10 7.93 4.60
N MET A 336 12.80 7.98 4.82
CA MET A 336 11.77 7.32 4.02
C MET A 336 10.85 8.37 3.42
N ILE A 337 10.56 8.25 2.12
CA ILE A 337 9.64 9.13 1.40
C ILE A 337 8.49 8.29 0.87
N LYS A 338 7.24 8.69 1.09
CA LYS A 338 6.07 8.03 0.52
C LYS A 338 5.15 9.02 -0.17
N CYS A 339 4.66 8.73 -1.38
CA CYS A 339 3.57 9.55 -1.91
C CYS A 339 2.22 9.16 -1.30
N VAL A 340 1.39 10.15 -0.98
CA VAL A 340 0.16 9.93 -0.21
C VAL A 340 -1.05 10.61 -0.84
N PHE A 341 -2.18 9.93 -0.78
CA PHE A 341 -3.52 10.39 -1.16
C PHE A 341 -4.48 10.29 0.03
N SER A 342 -4.22 9.33 0.94
CA SER A 342 -5.12 8.93 2.02
C SER A 342 -4.39 8.87 3.38
N GLY A 343 -5.15 8.74 4.46
CA GLY A 343 -4.60 8.67 5.82
C GLY A 343 -3.76 7.43 6.07
N TYR A 344 -4.18 6.25 5.58
CA TYR A 344 -3.44 5.00 5.83
C TYR A 344 -2.03 5.02 5.23
N GLU A 345 -1.81 5.74 4.12
CA GLU A 345 -0.49 5.83 3.48
C GLU A 345 0.47 6.71 4.29
N SER A 346 -0.08 7.71 4.98
CA SER A 346 0.68 8.50 5.96
C SER A 346 1.12 7.61 7.13
N ARG A 347 0.21 6.75 7.61
CA ARG A 347 0.54 5.72 8.62
C ARG A 347 1.59 4.74 8.11
N MET A 348 1.45 4.29 6.86
CA MET A 348 2.39 3.39 6.21
C MET A 348 3.80 3.98 6.16
N CYS A 349 3.94 5.28 5.90
CA CYS A 349 5.23 5.98 5.98
C CYS A 349 5.74 6.06 7.42
N SER A 350 4.93 6.60 8.34
CA SER A 350 5.33 6.87 9.73
C SER A 350 5.77 5.62 10.52
N GLY A 351 5.23 4.44 10.17
CA GLY A 351 5.52 3.19 10.89
C GLY A 351 6.84 2.52 10.49
N VAL A 352 7.52 3.00 9.45
CA VAL A 352 8.83 2.46 9.02
C VAL A 352 9.92 2.88 10.01
N LYS A 353 10.87 1.98 10.32
CA LYS A 353 12.02 2.32 11.16
C LYS A 353 13.05 3.14 10.37
N ALA A 354 12.87 4.46 10.33
CA ALA A 354 13.78 5.44 9.74
C ALA A 354 13.83 6.70 10.62
N GLU A 355 14.91 7.48 10.53
CA GLU A 355 15.04 8.70 11.33
C GLU A 355 14.12 9.82 10.83
N THR A 356 14.02 9.98 9.51
CA THR A 356 13.15 10.97 8.87
C THR A 356 12.05 10.32 8.04
N HIS A 357 10.80 10.74 8.28
CA HIS A 357 9.66 10.40 7.41
C HIS A 357 9.19 11.62 6.63
N GLU A 358 9.12 11.49 5.31
CA GLU A 358 8.63 12.53 4.41
C GLU A 358 7.46 12.01 3.59
N ILE A 359 6.38 12.78 3.51
CA ILE A 359 5.26 12.46 2.62
C ILE A 359 5.21 13.44 1.45
N ARG A 360 5.16 12.90 0.23
CA ARG A 360 4.95 13.69 -0.99
C ARG A 360 3.46 13.82 -1.22
N LEU A 361 2.95 15.04 -1.09
CA LEU A 361 1.56 15.40 -1.25
C LEU A 361 1.11 15.34 -2.72
N HIS A 362 -0.20 15.27 -2.87
CA HIS A 362 -0.91 15.42 -4.13
C HIS A 362 -1.85 16.64 -4.08
N PRO A 363 -2.28 17.18 -5.23
CA PRO A 363 -2.01 16.69 -6.59
C PRO A 363 -0.53 16.82 -7.00
N TYR A 364 -0.03 15.83 -7.75
CA TYR A 364 1.22 15.97 -8.48
C TYR A 364 1.08 17.13 -9.47
N LEU A 365 2.11 17.97 -9.59
CA LEU A 365 2.06 19.18 -10.40
C LEU A 365 2.17 18.83 -11.90
N PHE A 366 1.14 18.19 -12.44
CA PHE A 366 0.98 17.72 -13.83
C PHE A 366 -0.35 18.19 -14.42
N PRO A 367 -0.48 18.32 -15.75
CA PRO A 367 -1.72 18.78 -16.38
C PRO A 367 -2.93 17.89 -16.08
N VAL A 368 -2.71 16.57 -15.98
CA VAL A 368 -3.74 15.57 -15.66
C VAL A 368 -3.35 14.81 -14.40
N GLY A 369 -4.32 14.59 -13.52
CA GLY A 369 -4.19 13.74 -12.34
C GLY A 369 -4.43 12.27 -12.66
N LEU A 370 -4.54 11.46 -11.61
CA LEU A 370 -4.83 10.03 -11.73
C LEU A 370 -6.15 9.79 -12.49
N GLY A 371 -6.16 8.77 -13.33
CA GLY A 371 -7.32 8.44 -14.18
C GLY A 371 -7.53 9.39 -15.37
N GLY A 372 -6.58 10.32 -15.63
CA GLY A 372 -6.61 11.23 -16.78
C GLY A 372 -7.50 12.46 -16.59
N LEU A 373 -7.98 12.70 -15.37
CA LEU A 373 -8.81 13.87 -15.06
C LEU A 373 -7.97 15.18 -15.10
N PRO A 374 -8.51 16.28 -15.62
CA PRO A 374 -7.85 17.59 -15.56
C PRO A 374 -7.51 18.03 -14.13
N THR A 375 -6.25 18.41 -13.89
CA THR A 375 -5.82 19.03 -12.62
C THR A 375 -5.21 20.41 -12.88
N PHE A 376 -3.99 20.50 -13.41
CA PHE A 376 -3.36 21.77 -13.80
C PHE A 376 -3.56 22.06 -15.29
N LYS A 377 -4.82 22.02 -15.74
CA LYS A 377 -5.23 22.43 -17.09
C LYS A 377 -6.67 22.93 -17.08
N GLU A 378 -7.17 23.38 -18.24
CA GLU A 378 -8.56 23.79 -18.40
C GLU A 378 -9.54 22.72 -17.87
N GLY A 379 -10.48 23.15 -17.03
CA GLY A 379 -11.47 22.29 -16.38
C GLY A 379 -11.02 21.64 -15.05
N GLY A 380 -9.74 21.77 -14.67
CA GLY A 380 -9.22 21.26 -13.39
C GLY A 380 -9.38 22.25 -12.23
N ASN A 381 -9.41 21.72 -10.99
CA ASN A 381 -9.46 22.50 -9.76
C ASN A 381 -8.42 21.97 -8.75
N PRO A 382 -7.13 22.33 -8.92
CA PRO A 382 -6.05 21.76 -8.11
C PRO A 382 -6.18 22.12 -6.61
N THR A 383 -6.81 23.26 -6.29
CA THR A 383 -7.08 23.66 -4.90
C THR A 383 -8.07 22.71 -4.22
N LEU A 384 -9.14 22.31 -4.91
CA LEU A 384 -10.10 21.35 -4.38
C LEU A 384 -9.48 19.95 -4.28
N ASP A 385 -8.69 19.54 -5.27
CA ASP A 385 -7.96 18.28 -5.23
C ASP A 385 -7.04 18.22 -4.00
N ALA A 386 -6.25 19.27 -3.76
CA ALA A 386 -5.38 19.38 -2.58
C ALA A 386 -6.17 19.32 -1.26
N LYS A 387 -7.34 19.96 -1.19
CA LYS A 387 -8.24 19.89 -0.02
C LYS A 387 -8.70 18.45 0.24
N ASN A 388 -9.15 17.77 -0.79
CA ASN A 388 -9.66 16.40 -0.69
C ASN A 388 -8.58 15.40 -0.25
N TYR A 389 -7.33 15.57 -0.68
CA TYR A 389 -6.23 14.75 -0.18
C TYR A 389 -5.86 15.13 1.27
N TRP A 390 -5.74 16.43 1.56
CA TRP A 390 -5.29 16.90 2.87
C TRP A 390 -6.21 16.47 4.02
N ILE A 391 -7.54 16.47 3.83
CA ILE A 391 -8.47 16.04 4.90
C ILE A 391 -8.29 14.58 5.31
N ASN A 392 -7.89 13.71 4.38
CA ASN A 392 -7.61 12.29 4.67
C ASN A 392 -6.22 12.12 5.30
N ILE A 393 -5.23 12.91 4.84
CA ILE A 393 -3.85 12.87 5.34
C ILE A 393 -3.77 13.41 6.77
N ARG A 394 -4.28 14.62 7.02
CA ARG A 394 -4.08 15.34 8.29
C ARG A 394 -4.64 14.59 9.50
N ARG A 395 -5.75 13.86 9.34
CA ARG A 395 -6.32 13.05 10.43
C ARG A 395 -5.37 11.95 10.90
N ALA A 396 -4.60 11.36 9.99
CA ALA A 396 -3.53 10.42 10.35
C ALA A 396 -2.34 11.14 10.99
N LEU A 397 -1.99 12.34 10.50
CA LEU A 397 -0.93 13.17 11.10
C LEU A 397 -1.26 13.65 12.52
N LEU A 398 -2.54 13.69 12.90
CA LEU A 398 -2.92 13.92 14.30
C LEU A 398 -2.62 12.74 15.21
N ARG A 399 -2.38 11.54 14.66
CA ARG A 399 -2.14 10.31 15.41
C ARG A 399 -0.66 9.92 15.40
N GLU A 400 -0.01 10.05 14.26
CA GLU A 400 1.41 9.73 14.10
C GLU A 400 2.23 10.90 13.57
N LYS A 401 3.50 10.89 13.96
CA LYS A 401 4.49 11.87 13.54
C LYS A 401 4.91 11.63 12.09
N ILE A 402 4.99 12.70 11.32
CA ILE A 402 5.75 12.81 10.07
C ILE A 402 6.68 14.01 10.21
N ASP A 403 7.88 13.91 9.65
CA ASP A 403 8.91 14.94 9.81
C ASP A 403 8.85 16.01 8.74
N ARG A 404 8.44 15.65 7.52
CA ARG A 404 8.46 16.53 6.36
C ARG A 404 7.28 16.27 5.42
N ILE A 405 6.86 17.31 4.72
CA ILE A 405 5.94 17.20 3.58
C ILE A 405 6.63 17.78 2.33
N GLY A 406 6.08 17.51 1.14
CA GLY A 406 6.57 18.15 -0.07
C GLY A 406 5.66 17.93 -1.26
N LEU A 407 5.99 18.57 -2.38
CA LEU A 407 5.32 18.39 -3.67
C LEU A 407 6.30 17.86 -4.71
N GLY A 408 5.77 17.34 -5.82
CA GLY A 408 6.56 16.97 -6.99
C GLY A 408 5.84 17.31 -8.29
N GLY A 409 6.57 17.36 -9.40
CA GLY A 409 6.08 17.72 -10.73
C GLY A 409 6.72 19.01 -11.26
N TYR A 410 6.01 19.71 -12.16
CA TYR A 410 6.48 20.93 -12.81
C TYR A 410 5.92 22.17 -12.11
N LEU A 411 6.80 23.02 -11.58
CA LEU A 411 6.41 24.11 -10.71
C LEU A 411 5.67 25.21 -11.48
N HIS A 412 6.02 25.47 -12.74
CA HIS A 412 5.37 26.51 -13.55
C HIS A 412 3.84 26.32 -13.72
N LEU A 413 3.36 25.08 -13.59
CA LEU A 413 1.93 24.79 -13.73
C LEU A 413 1.05 25.43 -12.65
N VAL A 414 1.65 25.91 -11.55
CA VAL A 414 0.89 26.57 -10.47
C VAL A 414 0.64 28.06 -10.73
N GLU A 415 1.35 28.71 -11.66
CA GLU A 415 1.24 30.15 -11.92
C GLU A 415 -0.21 30.60 -12.21
N PRO A 416 -1.02 29.85 -12.97
CA PRO A 416 -2.42 30.23 -13.23
C PRO A 416 -3.37 30.01 -12.04
N TYR A 417 -2.90 29.44 -10.93
CA TYR A 417 -3.73 28.95 -9.81
C TYR A 417 -3.30 29.57 -8.46
N PRO A 418 -3.50 30.88 -8.25
CA PRO A 418 -3.09 31.55 -7.00
C PRO A 418 -3.77 30.97 -5.74
N ASP A 419 -5.03 30.54 -5.83
CA ASP A 419 -5.75 29.90 -4.72
C ASP A 419 -5.09 28.58 -4.29
N PHE A 420 -4.48 27.85 -5.23
CA PHE A 420 -3.73 26.64 -4.91
C PHE A 420 -2.45 27.00 -4.15
N VAL A 421 -1.75 28.04 -4.62
CA VAL A 421 -0.51 28.51 -3.97
C VAL A 421 -0.78 28.98 -2.53
N GLU A 422 -1.85 29.75 -2.30
CA GLU A 422 -2.28 30.17 -0.96
C GLU A 422 -2.69 28.98 -0.09
N TYR A 423 -3.38 28.00 -0.66
CA TYR A 423 -3.79 26.81 0.08
C TYR A 423 -2.58 25.94 0.50
N ILE A 424 -1.58 25.75 -0.36
CA ILE A 424 -0.35 25.02 0.01
C ILE A 424 0.46 25.77 1.07
N GLU A 425 0.49 27.11 1.02
CA GLU A 425 1.08 27.94 2.07
C GLU A 425 0.42 27.66 3.44
N LYS A 426 -0.92 27.63 3.47
CA LYS A 426 -1.69 27.24 4.67
C LYS A 426 -1.38 25.81 5.13
N VAL A 427 -1.34 24.83 4.22
CA VAL A 427 -1.04 23.43 4.54
C VAL A 427 0.37 23.30 5.14
N ALA A 428 1.35 24.03 4.63
CA ALA A 428 2.71 24.00 5.15
C ALA A 428 2.80 24.53 6.59
N ASP A 429 2.10 25.62 6.89
CA ASP A 429 2.04 26.15 8.25
C ASP A 429 1.25 25.24 9.21
N GLU A 430 0.10 24.70 8.77
CA GLU A 430 -0.68 23.74 9.55
C GLU A 430 0.14 22.49 9.88
N PHE A 431 0.89 21.95 8.92
CA PHE A 431 1.77 20.82 9.13
C PHE A 431 2.86 21.10 10.19
N ARG A 432 3.48 22.28 10.15
CA ARG A 432 4.50 22.66 11.15
C ARG A 432 3.92 22.75 12.55
N GLU A 433 2.68 23.24 12.68
CA GLU A 433 1.98 23.23 13.96
C GLU A 433 1.71 21.81 14.45
N ILE A 434 1.21 20.91 13.59
CA ILE A 434 0.99 19.49 13.93
C ILE A 434 2.31 18.81 14.34
N LYS A 435 3.38 19.04 13.59
CA LYS A 435 4.73 18.51 13.92
C LYS A 435 5.19 18.99 15.30
N ALA A 436 4.98 20.26 15.63
CA ALA A 436 5.33 20.81 16.94
C ALA A 436 4.52 20.19 18.10
N LEU A 437 3.29 19.73 17.84
CA LEU A 437 2.51 18.98 18.83
C LEU A 437 3.17 17.65 19.18
N HIS A 438 3.59 16.88 18.18
CA HIS A 438 4.30 15.61 18.38
C HIS A 438 5.66 15.76 19.04
N GLN A 439 6.32 16.90 18.84
CA GLN A 439 7.56 17.22 19.59
C GLN A 439 7.30 17.47 21.07
N ALA A 440 6.11 17.95 21.44
CA ALA A 440 5.73 18.18 22.82
C ALA A 440 5.27 16.89 23.54
N GLY A 441 4.57 16.00 22.83
CA GLY A 441 4.05 14.77 23.39
C GLY A 441 3.10 14.02 22.45
N LYS A 442 2.56 12.89 22.92
CA LYS A 442 1.63 12.06 22.13
C LYS A 442 0.19 12.54 22.31
N PRO A 443 -0.68 12.39 21.29
CA PRO A 443 -2.10 12.65 21.46
C PRO A 443 -2.72 11.63 22.44
N ALA A 444 -3.77 12.05 23.15
CA ALA A 444 -4.61 11.16 23.93
C ALA A 444 -5.25 10.08 23.03
N GLN A 445 -5.31 8.85 23.53
CA GLN A 445 -5.83 7.67 22.85
C GLN A 445 -6.83 6.93 23.74
N LEU A 446 -7.67 6.10 23.12
CA LEU A 446 -8.49 5.13 23.81
C LEU A 446 -7.63 4.07 24.49
N GLN A 447 -8.18 3.42 25.52
CA GLN A 447 -7.49 2.32 26.20
C GLN A 447 -7.54 1.03 25.38
N THR A 448 -8.57 0.87 24.56
CA THR A 448 -8.78 -0.29 23.69
C THR A 448 -7.69 -0.41 22.64
N ARG A 449 -6.96 -1.53 22.65
CA ARG A 449 -5.91 -1.86 21.67
C ARG A 449 -6.46 -2.79 20.59
N VAL A 450 -6.16 -2.47 19.34
CA VAL A 450 -6.71 -3.15 18.15
C VAL A 450 -5.60 -3.88 17.40
N ALA A 451 -5.84 -5.15 17.08
CA ALA A 451 -5.08 -5.90 16.11
C ALA A 451 -5.90 -6.10 14.82
N VAL A 452 -5.22 -6.01 13.68
CA VAL A 452 -5.74 -6.43 12.38
C VAL A 452 -5.06 -7.75 12.00
N LEU A 453 -5.84 -8.82 11.85
CA LEU A 453 -5.36 -10.17 11.55
C LEU A 453 -5.50 -10.50 10.07
N HIS A 454 -4.38 -10.84 9.43
CA HIS A 454 -4.32 -11.37 8.06
C HIS A 454 -3.01 -12.14 7.81
N SER A 455 -2.92 -12.88 6.70
CA SER A 455 -1.80 -13.79 6.41
C SER A 455 -0.41 -13.14 6.39
N TRP A 456 -0.31 -11.85 6.07
CA TRP A 456 0.96 -11.13 6.00
C TRP A 456 1.44 -10.50 7.32
N GLY A 457 0.53 -10.36 8.29
CA GLY A 457 0.77 -9.62 9.54
C GLY A 457 1.52 -8.31 9.34
N ARG A 458 2.53 -8.08 10.19
CA ARG A 458 3.29 -6.83 10.20
C ARG A 458 3.95 -6.49 8.86
N LEU A 459 4.35 -7.48 8.06
CA LEU A 459 5.05 -7.26 6.79
C LEU A 459 4.23 -6.41 5.78
N ARG A 460 2.90 -6.39 5.90
CA ARG A 460 2.00 -5.57 5.08
C ARG A 460 1.15 -4.63 5.93
N SER A 461 1.75 -4.04 6.97
CA SER A 461 1.05 -3.04 7.80
C SER A 461 0.49 -1.91 6.94
N TRP A 462 -0.79 -1.60 7.14
CA TRP A 462 -1.59 -0.56 6.45
C TRP A 462 -1.88 -0.79 4.96
N THR A 463 -1.20 -1.68 4.25
CA THR A 463 -1.28 -1.80 2.78
C THR A 463 -1.89 -3.11 2.30
N LEU A 464 -2.64 -3.02 1.20
CA LEU A 464 -3.18 -4.16 0.47
C LEU A 464 -2.49 -4.37 -0.88
N SER A 465 -1.32 -3.74 -1.11
CA SER A 465 -0.62 -3.65 -2.41
C SER A 465 -1.13 -2.50 -3.28
N GLY A 466 -0.64 -1.28 -2.99
CA GLY A 466 -0.88 -0.08 -3.79
C GLY A 466 -1.63 1.03 -3.05
N HIS A 467 -2.16 1.96 -3.83
CA HIS A 467 -2.97 3.10 -3.39
C HIS A 467 -4.43 2.72 -3.14
N PHE A 468 -5.17 3.61 -2.48
CA PHE A 468 -6.59 3.39 -2.18
C PHE A 468 -7.41 3.13 -3.45
N HIS A 469 -7.20 3.93 -4.50
CA HIS A 469 -7.93 3.81 -5.77
C HIS A 469 -7.61 2.51 -6.54
N GLU A 470 -6.53 1.82 -6.19
CA GLU A 470 -6.14 0.52 -6.76
C GLU A 470 -6.69 -0.65 -5.92
N THR A 471 -7.09 -0.40 -4.66
CA THR A 471 -7.46 -1.45 -3.69
C THR A 471 -8.87 -1.27 -3.08
N TYR A 472 -9.62 -0.23 -3.47
CA TYR A 472 -10.91 0.16 -2.91
C TYR A 472 -12.00 -0.92 -2.95
N MET A 473 -11.84 -1.95 -3.77
CA MET A 473 -12.77 -3.09 -3.83
C MET A 473 -12.67 -4.02 -2.60
N HIS A 474 -11.68 -3.82 -1.72
CA HIS A 474 -11.46 -4.64 -0.54
C HIS A 474 -11.92 -3.95 0.75
N ASP A 475 -12.74 -4.61 1.56
CA ASP A 475 -13.21 -4.06 2.84
C ASP A 475 -12.06 -3.62 3.77
N LEU A 476 -10.95 -4.38 3.78
CA LEU A 476 -9.83 -4.10 4.68
C LEU A 476 -9.12 -2.77 4.38
N ILE A 477 -9.04 -2.30 3.13
CA ILE A 477 -8.41 -0.99 2.89
C ILE A 477 -9.27 0.16 3.45
N HIS A 478 -10.59 0.00 3.41
CA HIS A 478 -11.52 0.96 4.03
C HIS A 478 -11.40 0.96 5.55
N VAL A 479 -11.22 -0.21 6.15
CA VAL A 479 -10.94 -0.35 7.59
C VAL A 479 -9.63 0.34 7.94
N ASN A 480 -8.57 0.11 7.17
CA ASN A 480 -7.28 0.78 7.35
C ASN A 480 -7.41 2.30 7.24
N GLU A 481 -8.14 2.80 6.24
CA GLU A 481 -8.37 4.23 6.09
C GLU A 481 -9.15 4.81 7.29
N ALA A 482 -10.20 4.14 7.77
CA ALA A 482 -10.89 4.57 8.98
C ALA A 482 -9.94 4.62 10.18
N LEU A 483 -9.27 3.50 10.49
CA LEU A 483 -8.35 3.36 11.62
C LEU A 483 -7.20 4.39 11.60
N ALA A 484 -6.75 4.82 10.42
CA ALA A 484 -5.59 5.69 10.28
C ALA A 484 -5.69 7.00 11.09
N GLY A 485 -6.90 7.59 11.20
CA GLY A 485 -7.16 8.82 11.96
C GLY A 485 -7.95 8.63 13.25
N LEU A 486 -8.33 7.41 13.62
CA LEU A 486 -8.99 7.14 14.90
C LEU A 486 -7.99 7.17 16.07
N PRO A 487 -8.42 7.55 17.29
CA PRO A 487 -7.56 7.63 18.48
C PRO A 487 -7.33 6.24 19.10
N VAL A 488 -6.89 5.26 18.31
CA VAL A 488 -6.70 3.87 18.73
C VAL A 488 -5.27 3.40 18.46
N ASP A 489 -4.75 2.56 19.34
CA ASP A 489 -3.51 1.83 19.09
C ASP A 489 -3.79 0.64 18.16
N VAL A 490 -3.10 0.60 17.02
CA VAL A 490 -3.33 -0.37 15.95
C VAL A 490 -2.05 -1.11 15.64
N ARG A 491 -2.13 -2.45 15.64
CA ARG A 491 -1.07 -3.34 15.17
C ARG A 491 -1.59 -4.33 14.15
N PHE A 492 -0.70 -4.84 13.32
CA PHE A 492 -1.00 -5.87 12.32
C PHE A 492 -0.34 -7.17 12.75
N ILE A 493 -1.12 -8.25 12.77
CA ILE A 493 -0.68 -9.57 13.25
C ILE A 493 -1.00 -10.65 12.21
N ASP A 494 -0.22 -11.71 12.21
CA ASP A 494 -0.52 -12.93 11.48
C ASP A 494 -0.88 -14.10 12.42
N PHE A 495 -1.00 -15.28 11.83
CA PHE A 495 -1.36 -16.50 12.55
C PHE A 495 -0.20 -17.05 13.39
N GLU A 496 1.05 -16.73 13.07
CA GLU A 496 2.20 -17.09 13.89
C GLU A 496 2.28 -16.19 15.13
N ASP A 497 1.99 -14.90 15.00
CA ASP A 497 1.88 -13.97 16.15
C ASP A 497 0.84 -14.46 17.17
N ILE A 498 -0.29 -15.02 16.69
CA ILE A 498 -1.30 -15.65 17.55
C ILE A 498 -0.68 -16.80 18.35
N ARG A 499 0.02 -17.74 17.68
CA ARG A 499 0.68 -18.87 18.35
C ARG A 499 1.69 -18.43 19.40
N GLN A 500 2.35 -17.29 19.16
CA GLN A 500 3.33 -16.69 20.07
C GLN A 500 2.68 -15.89 21.22
N GLY A 501 1.35 -15.74 21.23
CA GLY A 501 0.60 -15.19 22.35
C GLY A 501 0.28 -13.70 22.24
N VAL A 502 0.32 -13.10 21.05
CA VAL A 502 0.04 -11.66 20.85
C VAL A 502 -1.36 -11.23 21.35
N LEU A 503 -2.30 -12.18 21.47
CA LEU A 503 -3.66 -11.93 21.94
C LEU A 503 -3.73 -11.38 23.38
N TYR A 504 -2.71 -11.59 24.23
CA TYR A 504 -2.65 -10.98 25.56
C TYR A 504 -2.37 -9.46 25.53
N GLU A 505 -1.94 -8.95 24.38
CA GLU A 505 -1.54 -7.55 24.18
C GLU A 505 -2.62 -6.72 23.48
N VAL A 506 -3.77 -7.31 23.16
CA VAL A 506 -4.86 -6.64 22.43
C VAL A 506 -6.21 -6.97 23.02
N ASP A 507 -7.17 -6.08 22.77
CA ASP A 507 -8.54 -6.18 23.28
C ASP A 507 -9.53 -6.47 22.13
N VAL A 508 -9.15 -6.10 20.91
CA VAL A 508 -9.94 -6.30 19.69
C VAL A 508 -9.08 -6.93 18.60
N VAL A 509 -9.61 -7.92 17.88
CA VAL A 509 -9.03 -8.47 16.65
C VAL A 509 -10.03 -8.25 15.51
N ILE A 510 -9.59 -7.58 14.45
CA ILE A 510 -10.35 -7.37 13.22
C ILE A 510 -9.83 -8.33 12.14
N ASN A 511 -10.71 -9.10 11.53
CA ASN A 511 -10.42 -9.90 10.35
C ASN A 511 -11.40 -9.52 9.23
N ALA A 512 -10.87 -9.04 8.11
CA ALA A 512 -11.68 -8.44 7.04
C ALA A 512 -11.17 -8.88 5.67
N GLY A 513 -12.03 -9.51 4.86
CA GLY A 513 -11.66 -9.91 3.52
C GLY A 513 -12.59 -10.92 2.88
N ARG A 514 -12.30 -11.27 1.63
CA ARG A 514 -12.99 -12.33 0.87
C ARG A 514 -12.38 -13.70 1.21
N ALA A 515 -13.18 -14.75 1.20
CA ALA A 515 -12.71 -16.13 1.38
C ALA A 515 -11.54 -16.46 0.44
N GLY A 516 -10.54 -17.18 0.95
CA GLY A 516 -9.33 -17.58 0.22
C GLY A 516 -8.30 -16.47 -0.02
N SER A 517 -8.59 -15.21 0.32
CA SER A 517 -7.60 -14.12 0.25
C SER A 517 -6.66 -14.10 1.46
N ALA A 518 -5.50 -13.47 1.29
CA ALA A 518 -4.57 -13.19 2.38
C ALA A 518 -5.24 -12.36 3.50
N TRP A 519 -6.21 -11.52 3.15
CA TRP A 519 -6.88 -10.60 4.07
C TRP A 519 -7.89 -11.29 4.99
N SER A 520 -8.66 -12.25 4.46
CA SER A 520 -9.47 -13.12 5.31
C SER A 520 -8.59 -14.12 6.06
N GLY A 521 -7.45 -14.52 5.50
CA GLY A 521 -6.51 -15.47 6.09
C GLY A 521 -6.43 -16.82 5.34
N GLY A 522 -7.36 -17.08 4.42
CA GLY A 522 -7.34 -18.27 3.55
C GLY A 522 -7.07 -19.59 4.28
N GLU A 523 -6.14 -20.37 3.75
CA GLU A 523 -5.79 -21.72 4.25
C GLU A 523 -5.28 -21.74 5.71
N HIS A 524 -4.85 -20.60 6.27
CA HIS A 524 -4.39 -20.54 7.66
C HIS A 524 -5.50 -20.90 8.67
N TRP A 525 -6.77 -20.80 8.27
CA TRP A 525 -7.91 -21.20 9.10
C TRP A 525 -8.09 -22.72 9.27
N HIS A 526 -7.31 -23.53 8.54
CA HIS A 526 -7.18 -24.95 8.84
C HIS A 526 -6.38 -25.22 10.13
N ASP A 527 -5.62 -24.24 10.63
CA ASP A 527 -4.92 -24.38 11.90
C ASP A 527 -5.88 -24.26 13.09
N THR A 528 -6.22 -25.42 13.64
CA THR A 528 -7.05 -25.54 14.84
C THR A 528 -6.46 -24.85 16.06
N THR A 529 -5.13 -24.73 16.16
CA THR A 529 -4.48 -24.07 17.30
C THR A 529 -4.84 -22.59 17.37
N CYS A 530 -4.80 -21.89 16.23
CA CYS A 530 -5.17 -20.48 16.15
C CYS A 530 -6.67 -20.28 16.45
N VAL A 531 -7.52 -21.17 15.93
CA VAL A 531 -8.97 -21.13 16.20
C VAL A 531 -9.26 -21.34 17.69
N ASP A 532 -8.60 -22.29 18.34
CA ASP A 532 -8.75 -22.57 19.77
C ASP A 532 -8.31 -21.38 20.63
N GLN A 533 -7.15 -20.80 20.31
CA GLN A 533 -6.61 -19.64 21.03
C GLN A 533 -7.49 -18.40 20.87
N LEU A 534 -7.94 -18.09 19.64
CA LEU A 534 -8.87 -16.98 19.39
C LEU A 534 -10.21 -17.22 20.09
N THR A 535 -10.78 -18.42 19.99
CA THR A 535 -12.05 -18.76 20.64
C THR A 535 -11.96 -18.58 22.15
N ARG A 536 -10.90 -19.10 22.77
CA ARG A 536 -10.66 -18.93 24.21
C ARG A 536 -10.46 -17.45 24.58
N TRP A 537 -9.67 -16.72 23.81
CA TRP A 537 -9.40 -15.31 24.05
C TRP A 537 -10.69 -14.48 24.01
N VAL A 538 -11.57 -14.70 23.02
CA VAL A 538 -12.89 -14.05 23.00
C VAL A 538 -13.72 -14.47 24.19
N HIS A 539 -13.81 -15.78 24.48
CA HIS A 539 -14.55 -16.27 25.65
C HIS A 539 -14.09 -15.61 26.96
N ASP A 540 -12.80 -15.35 27.11
CA ASP A 540 -12.21 -14.79 28.32
C ASP A 540 -12.29 -13.26 28.41
N GLY A 541 -12.73 -12.57 27.34
CA GLY A 541 -13.05 -11.13 27.36
C GLY A 541 -12.70 -10.36 26.08
N GLY A 542 -11.99 -10.96 25.13
CA GLY A 542 -11.62 -10.31 23.87
C GLY A 542 -12.83 -10.07 22.96
N THR A 543 -12.64 -9.24 21.93
CA THR A 543 -13.66 -9.02 20.88
C THR A 543 -13.13 -9.34 19.50
N PHE A 544 -13.82 -10.24 18.79
CA PHE A 544 -13.50 -10.57 17.39
C PHE A 544 -14.48 -9.86 16.45
N ILE A 545 -13.97 -8.96 15.62
CA ILE A 545 -14.75 -8.24 14.59
C ILE A 545 -14.47 -8.90 13.24
N GLY A 546 -15.49 -9.53 12.68
CA GLY A 546 -15.43 -10.15 11.36
C GLY A 546 -16.13 -9.30 10.30
N ILE A 547 -15.45 -9.02 9.19
CA ILE A 547 -16.01 -8.21 8.09
C ILE A 547 -15.98 -9.02 6.79
N ASN A 548 -17.11 -9.04 6.06
CA ASN A 548 -17.31 -9.73 4.79
C ASN A 548 -17.34 -11.27 4.88
N GLN A 549 -16.19 -11.92 4.66
CA GLN A 549 -16.03 -13.38 4.77
C GLN A 549 -14.89 -13.68 5.77
N PRO A 550 -15.05 -13.25 7.03
CA PRO A 550 -14.03 -13.43 8.04
C PRO A 550 -13.88 -14.92 8.38
N SER A 551 -12.66 -15.38 8.60
CA SER A 551 -12.40 -16.78 8.96
C SER A 551 -12.93 -17.85 8.01
N ALA A 552 -13.18 -17.47 6.74
CA ALA A 552 -13.82 -18.34 5.77
C ALA A 552 -12.87 -19.40 5.20
N VAL A 553 -13.22 -20.68 5.39
CA VAL A 553 -12.56 -21.82 4.74
C VAL A 553 -13.52 -23.01 4.66
N GLU A 554 -13.45 -23.79 3.59
CA GLU A 554 -14.31 -24.97 3.40
C GLU A 554 -13.84 -26.18 4.24
N GLY A 555 -14.67 -27.23 4.30
CA GLY A 555 -14.30 -28.52 4.90
C GLY A 555 -14.71 -28.71 6.37
N TYR A 556 -15.46 -27.77 6.95
CA TYR A 556 -15.98 -27.86 8.31
C TYR A 556 -17.52 -27.72 8.34
N ASP A 557 -18.12 -27.84 9.52
CA ASP A 557 -19.57 -27.76 9.72
C ASP A 557 -20.15 -26.36 9.48
N THR A 558 -19.31 -25.32 9.65
CA THR A 558 -19.55 -23.91 9.29
C THR A 558 -18.54 -23.43 8.26
N PHE A 559 -18.91 -22.43 7.47
CA PHE A 559 -18.00 -21.81 6.50
C PHE A 559 -17.06 -20.80 7.16
N PHE A 560 -17.58 -19.97 8.06
CA PHE A 560 -16.75 -19.16 8.95
C PHE A 560 -16.28 -20.03 10.13
N ARG A 561 -14.97 -20.19 10.29
CA ARG A 561 -14.39 -20.97 11.41
C ARG A 561 -14.65 -20.35 12.76
N MET A 562 -14.92 -19.05 12.79
CA MET A 562 -15.31 -18.31 13.98
C MET A 562 -16.83 -18.07 14.05
N ALA A 563 -17.66 -18.82 13.31
CA ALA A 563 -19.11 -18.66 13.30
C ALA A 563 -19.76 -18.76 14.69
N HIS A 564 -19.29 -19.67 15.54
CA HIS A 564 -19.75 -19.81 16.94
C HIS A 564 -19.41 -18.59 17.80
N VAL A 565 -18.38 -17.82 17.43
CA VAL A 565 -18.05 -16.55 18.07
C VAL A 565 -18.87 -15.40 17.48
N LEU A 566 -19.01 -15.34 16.16
CA LEU A 566 -19.71 -14.27 15.44
C LEU A 566 -21.24 -14.37 15.56
N GLY A 567 -21.77 -15.58 15.82
CA GLY A 567 -23.20 -15.87 15.81
C GLY A 567 -23.84 -15.84 14.40
N VAL A 568 -23.01 -15.71 13.37
CA VAL A 568 -23.40 -15.61 11.95
C VAL A 568 -22.50 -16.51 11.12
N ASP A 569 -23.07 -17.13 10.09
CA ASP A 569 -22.36 -17.90 9.08
C ASP A 569 -22.91 -17.60 7.67
N GLU A 570 -22.24 -18.12 6.64
CA GLU A 570 -22.63 -18.00 5.24
C GLU A 570 -23.10 -19.35 4.66
N ASP A 571 -24.28 -19.34 4.05
CA ASP A 571 -24.79 -20.49 3.31
C ASP A 571 -24.15 -20.54 1.91
N THR A 572 -23.17 -21.41 1.75
CA THR A 572 -22.46 -21.67 0.47
C THR A 572 -23.28 -22.44 -0.56
N GLY A 573 -24.58 -22.68 -0.30
CA GLY A 573 -25.47 -23.49 -1.12
C GLY A 573 -25.83 -24.83 -0.48
N ALA A 574 -25.06 -25.27 0.52
CA ALA A 574 -25.31 -26.52 1.24
C ALA A 574 -26.52 -26.45 2.18
N ARG A 575 -26.96 -25.25 2.57
CA ARG A 575 -28.02 -25.03 3.57
C ARG A 575 -29.29 -24.38 3.01
N VAL A 576 -29.46 -24.32 1.68
CA VAL A 576 -30.58 -23.61 1.00
C VAL A 576 -31.98 -24.08 1.43
N VAL A 577 -32.12 -25.35 1.84
CA VAL A 577 -33.39 -25.94 2.30
C VAL A 577 -33.53 -26.03 3.83
N HIS A 578 -32.57 -25.48 4.58
CA HIS A 578 -32.65 -25.43 6.04
C HIS A 578 -33.49 -24.23 6.48
N GLY A 579 -34.19 -24.39 7.61
CA GLY A 579 -34.83 -23.26 8.27
C GLY A 579 -33.80 -22.22 8.72
N LYS A 580 -34.20 -20.95 8.73
CA LYS A 580 -33.40 -19.85 9.27
C LYS A 580 -34.06 -19.33 10.53
N TRP A 581 -33.25 -18.95 11.51
CA TRP A 581 -33.75 -18.25 12.70
C TRP A 581 -34.37 -16.91 12.29
N ALA A 582 -35.58 -16.65 12.79
CA ALA A 582 -36.15 -15.32 12.73
C ALA A 582 -35.45 -14.43 13.77
N TYR A 583 -35.38 -13.13 13.49
CA TYR A 583 -34.76 -12.13 14.34
C TYR A 583 -35.49 -10.80 14.20
N ASP A 584 -35.35 -9.96 15.23
CA ASP A 584 -35.74 -8.56 15.20
C ASP A 584 -34.50 -7.69 15.01
N VAL A 585 -34.65 -6.56 14.32
CA VAL A 585 -33.55 -5.61 14.09
C VAL A 585 -33.63 -4.49 15.10
N GLN A 586 -32.63 -4.37 15.99
CA GLN A 586 -32.56 -3.31 17.00
C GLN A 586 -31.11 -2.96 17.29
N ASP A 587 -30.80 -1.66 17.30
CA ASP A 587 -29.50 -1.16 17.76
C ASP A 587 -29.57 -0.79 19.25
N ARG A 588 -29.53 -1.80 20.14
CA ARG A 588 -29.56 -1.54 21.60
C ARG A 588 -28.28 -0.91 22.11
N HIS A 589 -27.23 -0.98 21.31
CA HIS A 589 -25.87 -0.57 21.65
C HIS A 589 -25.50 0.75 20.98
N GLU A 590 -26.43 1.50 20.37
CA GLU A 590 -26.17 2.81 19.75
C GLU A 590 -24.91 2.82 18.86
N LEU A 591 -24.69 1.74 18.12
CA LEU A 591 -23.49 1.58 17.28
C LEU A 591 -23.60 2.40 16.00
N MET A 592 -24.82 2.58 15.47
CA MET A 592 -25.09 3.20 14.18
C MET A 592 -25.25 4.72 14.30
N PRO A 593 -24.23 5.53 13.96
CA PRO A 593 -24.41 6.97 13.86
C PRO A 593 -25.27 7.33 12.64
N GLU A 594 -25.86 8.52 12.66
CA GLU A 594 -26.62 9.04 11.52
C GLU A 594 -25.75 9.05 10.25
N GLY A 595 -26.30 8.55 9.15
CA GLY A 595 -25.64 8.46 7.85
C GLY A 595 -24.71 7.24 7.66
N ALA A 596 -24.47 6.42 8.68
CA ALA A 596 -23.70 5.18 8.52
C ALA A 596 -24.49 4.15 7.70
N THR A 597 -23.77 3.43 6.85
CA THR A 597 -24.35 2.42 5.96
C THR A 597 -23.44 1.19 5.86
N VAL A 598 -24.05 0.01 5.88
CA VAL A 598 -23.35 -1.26 5.65
C VAL A 598 -24.14 -2.03 4.60
N LYS A 599 -23.49 -2.43 3.50
CA LYS A 599 -24.17 -3.15 2.42
C LYS A 599 -24.45 -4.58 2.86
N GLY A 600 -25.73 -4.95 2.90
CA GLY A 600 -26.14 -6.33 3.18
C GLY A 600 -25.56 -7.30 2.15
N LYS A 601 -25.10 -8.47 2.60
CA LYS A 601 -24.67 -9.56 1.70
C LYS A 601 -25.62 -10.75 1.83
N PRO A 602 -26.04 -11.33 0.69
CA PRO A 602 -26.96 -12.45 0.72
C PRO A 602 -26.36 -13.66 1.45
N GLN A 603 -27.24 -14.60 1.78
CA GLN A 603 -26.88 -15.91 2.35
C GLN A 603 -26.23 -15.87 3.74
N ARG A 604 -26.24 -14.72 4.43
CA ARG A 604 -25.91 -14.65 5.85
C ARG A 604 -27.08 -15.12 6.70
N TYR A 605 -26.80 -15.94 7.71
CA TYR A 605 -27.80 -16.47 8.62
C TYR A 605 -27.24 -16.58 10.04
N LEU A 606 -28.13 -16.49 11.04
CA LEU A 606 -27.76 -16.72 12.43
C LEU A 606 -27.47 -18.20 12.69
N THR A 607 -26.43 -18.51 13.45
CA THR A 607 -26.03 -19.90 13.73
C THR A 607 -27.00 -20.59 14.71
N ASP A 608 -27.38 -19.90 15.78
CA ASP A 608 -28.19 -20.44 16.88
C ASP A 608 -29.35 -19.53 17.32
N GLY A 609 -29.51 -18.37 16.66
CA GLY A 609 -30.56 -17.39 16.94
C GLY A 609 -30.29 -16.48 18.13
N THR A 610 -29.10 -16.52 18.75
CA THR A 610 -28.79 -15.73 19.94
C THR A 610 -28.07 -14.41 19.65
N ALA A 611 -27.47 -14.24 18.47
CA ALA A 611 -26.88 -12.96 18.08
C ALA A 611 -27.94 -11.89 17.84
N GLU A 612 -27.68 -10.69 18.34
CA GLU A 612 -28.49 -9.51 18.12
C GLU A 612 -28.20 -8.93 16.74
N VAL A 613 -29.22 -8.83 15.90
CA VAL A 613 -29.11 -8.16 14.60
C VAL A 613 -29.33 -6.66 14.81
N VAL A 614 -28.26 -5.89 14.64
CA VAL A 614 -28.24 -4.44 14.82
C VAL A 614 -28.73 -3.72 13.57
N LEU A 615 -28.33 -4.23 12.40
CA LEU A 615 -28.71 -3.67 11.11
C LEU A 615 -29.05 -4.79 10.13
N GLU A 616 -30.18 -4.62 9.45
CA GLU A 616 -30.53 -5.34 8.24
C GLU A 616 -30.50 -4.37 7.06
N THR A 617 -29.96 -4.80 5.93
CA THR A 617 -29.98 -4.04 4.67
C THR A 617 -30.42 -4.97 3.56
N GLU A 618 -31.49 -4.57 2.84
CA GLU A 618 -32.07 -5.34 1.74
C GLU A 618 -32.46 -6.79 2.13
N GLY A 619 -32.97 -6.98 3.36
CA GLY A 619 -33.36 -8.31 3.85
C GLY A 619 -32.19 -9.22 4.27
N ASN A 620 -30.99 -8.65 4.41
CA ASN A 620 -29.79 -9.40 4.80
C ASN A 620 -29.14 -8.81 6.06
N ILE A 621 -28.65 -9.68 6.94
CA ILE A 621 -27.89 -9.30 8.13
C ILE A 621 -26.66 -8.50 7.71
N ALA A 622 -26.63 -7.23 8.12
CA ALA A 622 -25.57 -6.29 7.76
C ALA A 622 -24.63 -6.00 8.93
N LEU A 623 -25.16 -5.92 10.16
CA LEU A 623 -24.39 -5.80 11.39
C LEU A 623 -25.05 -6.65 12.49
N SER A 624 -24.26 -7.45 13.20
CA SER A 624 -24.74 -8.21 14.37
C SER A 624 -23.71 -8.25 15.50
N VAL A 625 -24.20 -8.44 16.72
CA VAL A 625 -23.40 -8.60 17.94
C VAL A 625 -23.79 -9.90 18.61
N HIS A 626 -22.80 -10.71 18.98
CA HIS A 626 -23.00 -12.00 19.64
C HIS A 626 -22.21 -12.07 20.93
N ALA A 627 -22.89 -12.24 22.05
CA ALA A 627 -22.22 -12.44 23.34
C ALA A 627 -21.59 -13.83 23.39
N PHE A 628 -20.30 -13.93 23.72
CA PHE A 628 -19.59 -15.19 23.77
C PHE A 628 -18.68 -15.25 25.00
N GLY A 629 -19.15 -15.94 26.05
CA GLY A 629 -18.49 -15.92 27.36
C GLY A 629 -18.50 -14.52 27.97
N LYS A 630 -17.31 -14.01 28.32
CA LYS A 630 -17.10 -12.64 28.80
C LYS A 630 -16.84 -11.63 27.68
N GLY A 631 -16.52 -12.10 26.48
CA GLY A 631 -16.30 -11.27 25.31
C GLY A 631 -17.45 -11.33 24.32
N LYS A 632 -17.15 -10.99 23.07
CA LYS A 632 -18.17 -10.90 22.02
C LYS A 632 -17.61 -11.06 20.61
N GLY A 633 -18.43 -11.58 19.71
CA GLY A 633 -18.22 -11.47 18.26
C GLY A 633 -19.06 -10.34 17.69
N ILE A 634 -18.51 -9.62 16.71
CA ILE A 634 -19.24 -8.58 15.97
C ILE A 634 -19.04 -8.86 14.49
N TYR A 635 -20.13 -8.92 13.72
CA TYR A 635 -20.06 -9.22 12.29
C TYR A 635 -20.58 -8.04 11.47
N LEU A 636 -19.85 -7.64 10.44
CA LEU A 636 -20.29 -6.71 9.40
C LEU A 636 -20.24 -7.39 8.03
N SER A 637 -21.28 -7.24 7.22
CA SER A 637 -21.28 -7.82 5.85
C SER A 637 -20.39 -7.08 4.87
N SER A 638 -20.12 -5.80 5.10
CA SER A 638 -19.15 -5.02 4.34
C SER A 638 -18.61 -3.87 5.18
N PHE A 639 -17.54 -3.24 4.72
CA PHE A 639 -17.12 -1.94 5.25
C PHE A 639 -16.60 -1.05 4.13
N GLU A 640 -17.19 0.14 3.99
CA GLU A 640 -16.75 1.17 3.05
C GLU A 640 -16.51 2.46 3.82
N PHE A 641 -15.37 3.09 3.57
CA PHE A 641 -14.97 4.30 4.26
C PHE A 641 -15.85 5.47 3.83
N ASN A 642 -16.44 6.11 4.83
CA ASN A 642 -16.98 7.46 4.79
C ASN A 642 -16.97 7.98 6.24
N TRP A 643 -17.26 9.26 6.45
CA TRP A 643 -17.18 9.88 7.78
C TRP A 643 -18.10 9.22 8.82
N ALA A 644 -19.32 8.83 8.42
CA ALA A 644 -20.26 8.14 9.31
C ALA A 644 -19.82 6.70 9.61
N ASN A 645 -19.25 5.98 8.65
CA ASN A 645 -18.72 4.63 8.84
C ASN A 645 -17.41 4.62 9.65
N ALA A 646 -16.58 5.66 9.55
CA ALA A 646 -15.46 5.84 10.45
C ALA A 646 -15.93 6.03 11.90
N ARG A 647 -17.03 6.78 12.10
CA ARG A 647 -17.70 6.87 13.42
C ARG A 647 -18.30 5.53 13.86
N LEU A 648 -18.94 4.77 12.96
CA LEU A 648 -19.45 3.44 13.25
C LEU A 648 -18.32 2.54 13.76
N LEU A 649 -17.18 2.49 13.06
CA LEU A 649 -16.04 1.66 13.49
C LEU A 649 -15.50 2.09 14.85
N LEU A 650 -15.41 3.41 15.10
CA LEU A 650 -15.04 3.93 16.41
C LEU A 650 -16.02 3.51 17.51
N ASN A 651 -17.33 3.59 17.26
CA ASN A 651 -18.36 3.15 18.21
C ASN A 651 -18.25 1.65 18.49
N VAL A 652 -18.04 0.84 17.45
CA VAL A 652 -17.84 -0.61 17.57
C VAL A 652 -16.60 -0.93 18.42
N ILE A 653 -15.47 -0.26 18.19
CA ILE A 653 -14.25 -0.45 18.99
C ILE A 653 -14.46 -0.02 20.45
N ARG A 654 -15.10 1.13 20.68
CA ARG A 654 -15.42 1.59 22.04
C ARG A 654 -16.38 0.64 22.76
N PHE A 655 -17.36 0.09 22.05
CA PHE A 655 -18.26 -0.93 22.60
C PHE A 655 -17.51 -2.24 22.89
N ALA A 656 -16.55 -2.62 22.04
CA ALA A 656 -15.71 -3.78 22.24
C ALA A 656 -14.89 -3.69 23.54
N GLY A 657 -14.24 -2.55 23.79
CA GLY A 657 -13.44 -2.29 25.00
C GLY A 657 -14.20 -1.71 26.20
N ASN A 658 -15.54 -1.66 26.15
CA ASN A 658 -16.40 -1.08 27.21
C ASN A 658 -16.13 0.41 27.50
N GLU A 659 -15.71 1.18 26.50
CA GLU A 659 -15.43 2.62 26.55
C GLU A 659 -16.56 3.49 25.94
N GLN A 660 -17.71 2.90 25.60
CA GLN A 660 -18.79 3.60 24.89
C GLN A 660 -19.38 4.79 25.67
N HIS A 661 -19.38 4.72 27.01
CA HIS A 661 -19.84 5.82 27.87
C HIS A 661 -18.74 6.86 28.17
N ASN A 662 -17.49 6.63 27.76
CA ASN A 662 -16.42 7.60 27.89
C ASN A 662 -16.42 8.54 26.66
N ALA A 663 -17.09 9.68 26.77
CA ALA A 663 -17.22 10.65 25.67
C ALA A 663 -16.05 11.65 25.58
N LYS A 664 -15.03 11.54 26.44
CA LYS A 664 -13.94 12.52 26.48
C LYS A 664 -13.18 12.50 25.17
N TYR A 665 -12.95 13.70 24.62
CA TYR A 665 -12.21 13.92 23.38
C TYR A 665 -12.81 13.19 22.16
N ILE A 666 -14.13 12.99 22.18
CA ILE A 666 -14.91 12.54 21.02
C ILE A 666 -15.86 13.66 20.60
N THR A 667 -15.93 13.94 19.30
CA THR A 667 -16.82 14.96 18.72
C THR A 667 -18.26 14.44 18.62
N ASP A 668 -19.25 15.29 18.83
CA ASP A 668 -20.67 14.99 18.58
C ASP A 668 -21.05 14.94 17.09
N ASN A 669 -20.18 15.44 16.21
CA ASN A 669 -20.43 15.58 14.77
C ASN A 669 -19.53 14.64 13.96
N VAL A 670 -20.13 13.79 13.11
CA VAL A 670 -19.45 12.77 12.30
C VAL A 670 -18.47 13.36 11.27
N TYR A 671 -18.67 14.60 10.84
CA TYR A 671 -17.78 15.29 9.89
C TYR A 671 -16.57 15.94 10.56
N THR A 672 -16.48 15.87 11.89
CA THR A 672 -15.39 16.45 12.66
C THR A 672 -14.67 15.39 13.46
N GLU A 673 -13.37 15.54 13.61
CA GLU A 673 -12.54 14.72 14.49
C GLU A 673 -11.71 15.64 15.39
N CYS A 674 -11.24 15.12 16.53
CA CYS A 674 -10.34 15.87 17.39
C CYS A 674 -9.17 15.04 17.93
N ALA A 675 -8.12 15.74 18.33
CA ALA A 675 -6.96 15.18 19.00
C ALA A 675 -6.51 16.15 20.11
N TYR A 676 -6.39 15.64 21.33
CA TYR A 676 -5.88 16.41 22.46
C TYR A 676 -4.44 15.99 22.77
N TYR A 677 -3.55 16.95 22.95
CA TYR A 677 -2.14 16.74 23.29
C TYR A 677 -1.89 17.22 24.72
N PRO A 678 -1.90 16.32 25.72
CA PRO A 678 -1.84 16.69 27.13
C PRO A 678 -0.63 17.56 27.50
N GLU A 679 0.55 17.24 26.96
CA GLU A 679 1.82 17.91 27.28
C GLU A 679 1.84 19.37 26.82
N SER A 680 1.14 19.69 25.73
CA SER A 680 1.00 21.07 25.25
C SER A 680 -0.27 21.77 25.76
N GLY A 681 -1.24 21.00 26.25
CA GLY A 681 -2.59 21.45 26.60
C GLY A 681 -3.41 21.89 25.38
N LYS A 682 -3.05 21.45 24.17
CA LYS A 682 -3.72 21.86 22.93
C LYS A 682 -4.73 20.82 22.46
N LEU A 683 -5.90 21.29 22.07
CA LEU A 683 -6.94 20.55 21.36
C LEU A 683 -6.91 20.96 19.90
N VAL A 684 -6.79 19.97 19.02
CA VAL A 684 -6.93 20.12 17.58
C VAL A 684 -8.30 19.61 17.17
N VAL A 685 -9.03 20.37 16.37
CA VAL A 685 -10.34 19.99 15.83
C VAL A 685 -10.36 20.24 14.33
N ILE A 686 -10.68 19.21 13.57
CA ILE A 686 -10.67 19.24 12.10
C ILE A 686 -12.07 19.08 11.54
N ASN A 687 -12.36 19.77 10.44
CA ASN A 687 -13.60 19.62 9.66
C ASN A 687 -13.31 18.96 8.32
N ASN A 688 -13.78 17.72 8.16
CA ASN A 688 -13.52 16.88 6.99
C ASN A 688 -14.60 17.02 5.90
N SER A 689 -15.43 18.06 5.97
CA SER A 689 -16.47 18.36 4.99
C SER A 689 -16.23 19.67 4.25
N ASP A 690 -16.97 19.86 3.16
CA ASP A 690 -16.99 21.06 2.34
C ASP A 690 -17.95 22.14 2.88
N GLN A 691 -18.59 21.90 4.03
CA GLN A 691 -19.48 22.83 4.71
C GLN A 691 -18.90 23.27 6.04
N ALA A 692 -19.30 24.44 6.54
CA ALA A 692 -18.98 24.84 7.90
C ALA A 692 -19.65 23.87 8.90
N GLN A 693 -18.90 23.44 9.91
CA GLN A 693 -19.38 22.48 10.91
C GLN A 693 -19.28 23.09 12.30
N THR A 694 -20.32 22.85 13.11
CA THR A 694 -20.25 23.07 14.56
C THR A 694 -20.06 21.72 15.23
N THR A 695 -19.16 21.65 16.21
CA THR A 695 -19.04 20.47 17.06
C THR A 695 -18.87 20.85 18.53
N THR A 696 -19.34 19.96 19.39
CA THR A 696 -19.11 20.00 20.83
C THR A 696 -18.27 18.80 21.24
N ILE A 697 -17.24 19.05 22.05
CA ILE A 697 -16.31 18.03 22.55
C ILE A 697 -16.33 18.10 24.07
N ASP A 698 -16.62 16.99 24.74
CA ASP A 698 -16.44 16.89 26.18
C ASP A 698 -14.96 16.69 26.50
N THR A 699 -14.41 17.49 27.41
CA THR A 699 -13.00 17.43 27.83
C THR A 699 -12.91 17.44 29.34
N GLU A 700 -11.73 17.17 29.90
CA GLU A 700 -11.50 17.34 31.34
C GLU A 700 -11.64 18.81 31.80
N HIS A 701 -11.61 19.76 30.86
CA HIS A 701 -11.78 21.19 31.11
C HIS A 701 -13.18 21.72 30.77
N GLY A 702 -14.16 20.82 30.62
CA GLY A 702 -15.55 21.14 30.27
C GLY A 702 -15.82 21.08 28.77
N MET A 703 -17.07 21.36 28.39
CA MET A 703 -17.53 21.30 27.00
C MET A 703 -16.87 22.39 26.15
N GLN A 704 -16.23 21.99 25.06
CA GLN A 704 -15.67 22.90 24.06
C GLN A 704 -16.60 22.91 22.85
N ARG A 705 -17.21 24.05 22.54
CA ARG A 705 -18.04 24.22 21.33
C ARG A 705 -17.29 25.10 20.34
N LEU A 706 -17.12 24.63 19.11
CA LEU A 706 -16.32 25.29 18.08
C LEU A 706 -17.07 25.28 16.74
N ASP A 707 -16.97 26.39 16.01
CA ASP A 707 -17.42 26.53 14.63
C ASP A 707 -16.20 26.51 13.72
N ILE A 708 -16.13 25.55 12.79
CA ILE A 708 -14.96 25.29 11.94
C ILE A 708 -15.36 25.48 10.48
N ALA A 709 -14.58 26.26 9.74
CA ALA A 709 -14.81 26.50 8.31
C ALA A 709 -14.65 25.20 7.49
N PRO A 710 -15.20 25.14 6.26
CA PRO A 710 -15.00 24.03 5.33
C PRO A 710 -13.53 23.63 5.20
N PHE A 711 -13.24 22.33 5.25
CA PHE A 711 -11.89 21.78 5.14
C PHE A 711 -10.87 22.34 6.13
N ASP A 712 -11.29 22.97 7.23
CA ASP A 712 -10.39 23.73 8.12
C ASP A 712 -10.01 22.98 9.40
N THR A 713 -9.01 23.51 10.10
CA THR A 713 -8.44 23.02 11.34
C THR A 713 -8.39 24.15 12.37
N ILE A 714 -8.83 23.89 13.60
CA ILE A 714 -8.65 24.78 14.75
C ILE A 714 -7.70 24.12 15.74
N ILE A 715 -6.61 24.81 16.09
CA ILE A 715 -5.67 24.42 17.14
C ILE A 715 -5.79 25.44 18.28
N THR A 716 -6.29 25.00 19.44
CA THR A 716 -6.53 25.88 20.59
C THR A 716 -6.01 25.29 21.88
N ARG A 717 -5.57 26.14 22.81
CA ARG A 717 -5.17 25.70 24.16
C ARG A 717 -6.40 25.63 25.04
N ILE A 718 -6.59 24.50 25.71
CA ILE A 718 -7.65 24.30 26.70
C ILE A 718 -7.05 24.11 28.09
N GLY A 719 -7.78 24.48 29.14
CA GLY A 719 -7.32 24.32 30.53
C GLY A 719 -6.35 25.40 31.06
N ALA A 720 -6.05 26.45 30.28
CA ALA A 720 -5.32 27.60 30.81
C ALA A 720 -6.23 28.39 31.77
N GLN A 721 -5.90 28.40 33.06
CA GLN A 721 -6.47 29.37 33.99
C GLN A 721 -6.19 30.77 33.43
N ALA A 722 -7.23 31.58 33.27
CA ALA A 722 -7.07 33.01 33.08
C ALA A 722 -6.19 33.52 34.23
N SER A 723 -4.99 33.97 33.91
CA SER A 723 -4.19 34.74 34.86
C SER A 723 -5.00 36.00 35.13
N VAL A 724 -5.56 36.09 36.33
CA VAL A 724 -6.32 37.24 36.84
C VAL A 724 -5.44 38.48 36.89
#